data_AF-A0A4S9D6W5-F1
#
_entry.id   AF-A0A4S9D6W5-F1
#
_cell.length_a   1.000
_cell.length_b   1.000
_cell.length_c   1.000
_cell.angle_alpha   90.00
_cell.angle_beta   90.00
_cell.angle_gamma   90.00
#
_symmetry.space_group_name_H-M   'P 1'
#
loop_
_entity.id
_entity.type
_entity.pdbx_description
1 polymer ?
#
loop_
_entity_poly.entity_id
_entity_poly.type
_entity_poly.pdbx_seq_one_letter_code
_entity_poly.pdbx_strand_id
1 'polypeptide(L)'
;MKSTTLILAAFFAGAHAAATPGCGSPLSAQLTRGGADKTNTLSFTTSGGVVRSYLLHIPTSYDVSTPAPIAFSYHGRNGNSKDQETISGMSNEAFNPNYLVVYPQGLNAVWQGDPDASGYDDVGFTLELLANLTSAFCIDSTKIYAAGKSNGGGFSANILACDPQASRVFAAFGGIAGAYYQGNTDYPCDGTTVPITCNPGRYPVPIFTTHGDSDATIPYTGGGRRGRCLPTIPHFMTEWSVRNGLGSSNTSVSLYNNNVIRYDYGNDSFSQLSTHYLVHGLDHTWPSIAAGSSFDATPLLLAFWSKWTLDTTPYNFVNATASTPIVSSTTSTRTSSTVTPTSSIPSASLCPSVNGQTVTDSTGNMYKVTCSADNSVGSYANAQAASSYLDCMNACDAAASAGCQGFTYVGGANGQNSGTCWLKKSMGTYTSSGSNTISAVRVSGGSSGNSASTTSFTVSSTASTSSSVSLSAAPVASALSCPASNNQVYTYAGNGAQFVIECGIDHAGGDMASTSVKNLEGCIAACATTAGCVDVSLSGSACYLKKSLGAAVNNGGVLGARFVGTAATSSTSLGFEHQCGFQQQRRPKHQLYLFYSRINGNHSHFCLSFLNFINFLNFLNFLNFLNFLNFLNFLNFLNFLNNCINLDWY
;
A
#
# COMPACT_ATOMS: atom_id res chain seq x y z
N MET A 1 9.16 31.45 52.34
CA MET A 1 9.27 31.44 50.87
C MET A 1 9.47 30.01 50.43
N LYS A 2 8.56 29.48 49.62
CA LYS A 2 8.51 28.07 49.19
C LYS A 2 9.54 27.85 48.08
N SER A 3 10.48 26.93 48.26
CA SER A 3 11.33 26.42 47.16
C SER A 3 10.56 25.32 46.43
N THR A 4 10.07 25.64 45.24
CA THR A 4 9.44 24.69 44.33
C THR A 4 10.54 23.95 43.58
N THR A 5 10.65 22.65 43.81
CA THR A 5 11.54 21.76 43.02
C THR A 5 10.79 21.38 41.74
N LEU A 6 11.29 21.85 40.58
CA LEU A 6 10.77 21.45 39.28
C LEU A 6 11.34 20.06 38.94
N ILE A 7 10.50 19.03 38.91
CA ILE A 7 10.85 17.71 38.37
C ILE A 7 10.72 17.81 36.84
N LEU A 8 11.85 17.80 36.15
CA LEU A 8 11.88 17.70 34.68
C LEU A 8 11.58 16.24 34.31
N ALA A 9 10.32 15.95 33.95
CA ALA A 9 9.95 14.68 33.35
C ALA A 9 10.57 14.61 31.94
N ALA A 10 11.58 13.78 31.76
CA ALA A 10 12.12 13.45 30.45
C ALA A 10 11.08 12.62 29.69
N PHE A 11 10.32 13.26 28.81
CA PHE A 11 9.52 12.56 27.81
C PHE A 11 10.47 11.89 26.85
N PHE A 12 10.62 10.56 26.97
CA PHE A 12 11.09 9.73 25.88
C PHE A 12 10.05 9.83 24.76
N ALA A 13 10.31 10.68 23.77
CA ALA A 13 9.63 10.62 22.49
C ALA A 13 10.05 9.31 21.81
N GLY A 14 9.37 8.21 22.15
CA GLY A 14 9.36 7.04 21.27
C GLY A 14 8.88 7.49 19.89
N ALA A 15 9.44 6.94 18.82
CA ALA A 15 8.97 7.17 17.46
C ALA A 15 7.46 6.84 17.42
N HIS A 16 6.62 7.87 17.52
CA HIS A 16 5.18 7.71 17.42
C HIS A 16 4.89 7.43 15.95
N ALA A 17 4.27 6.29 15.66
CA ALA A 17 3.66 6.04 14.35
C ALA A 17 2.83 7.28 13.98
N ALA A 18 2.94 7.75 12.73
CA ALA A 18 2.24 8.95 12.29
C ALA A 18 0.76 8.62 12.07
N ALA A 19 0.03 8.57 13.17
CA ALA A 19 -1.38 8.28 13.27
C ALA A 19 -2.22 9.22 12.40
N THR A 20 -3.18 8.67 11.66
CA THR A 20 -4.10 9.45 10.84
C THR A 20 -5.26 10.02 11.66
N PRO A 21 -6.02 11.01 11.13
CA PRO A 21 -7.18 11.57 11.82
C PRO A 21 -8.28 10.56 12.18
N GLY A 22 -8.35 9.42 11.49
CA GLY A 22 -9.29 8.35 11.81
C GLY A 22 -8.97 7.60 13.11
N CYS A 23 -7.79 7.79 13.71
CA CYS A 23 -7.46 7.16 14.99
C CYS A 23 -8.40 7.62 16.12
N GLY A 24 -8.86 6.64 16.91
CA GLY A 24 -9.87 6.81 17.96
C GLY A 24 -11.32 6.80 17.45
N SER A 25 -11.55 6.84 16.14
CA SER A 25 -12.91 6.78 15.58
C SER A 25 -13.49 5.36 15.74
N PRO A 26 -14.73 5.21 16.23
CA PRO A 26 -15.34 3.91 16.38
C PRO A 26 -15.56 3.25 15.02
N LEU A 27 -15.20 1.98 14.91
CA LEU A 27 -15.48 1.19 13.71
C LEU A 27 -16.99 1.06 13.53
N SER A 28 -17.49 1.34 12.32
CA SER A 28 -18.92 1.17 12.00
C SER A 28 -19.38 -0.26 12.27
N ALA A 29 -20.53 -0.42 12.91
CA ALA A 29 -21.11 -1.72 13.23
C ALA A 29 -21.46 -2.57 11.98
N GLN A 30 -21.49 -1.94 10.79
CA GLN A 30 -21.72 -2.61 9.52
C GLN A 30 -20.43 -3.24 8.95
N LEU A 31 -19.27 -2.89 9.49
CA LEU A 31 -17.98 -3.42 9.05
C LEU A 31 -17.61 -4.65 9.87
N THR A 32 -17.13 -5.66 9.17
CA THR A 32 -16.66 -6.91 9.74
C THR A 32 -15.14 -6.99 9.67
N ARG A 33 -14.55 -7.56 10.72
CA ARG A 33 -13.13 -7.92 10.79
C ARG A 33 -12.94 -9.39 10.48
N GLY A 34 -11.77 -9.74 9.94
CA GLY A 34 -11.31 -11.11 9.77
C GLY A 34 -10.92 -11.48 8.35
N GLY A 35 -10.63 -12.77 8.15
CA GLY A 35 -9.96 -13.33 6.97
C GLY A 35 -10.68 -13.24 5.62
N ALA A 36 -10.19 -14.00 4.63
CA ALA A 36 -10.50 -13.89 3.20
C ALA A 36 -11.98 -13.96 2.74
N ASP A 37 -12.88 -14.34 3.63
CA ASP A 37 -14.34 -14.37 3.37
C ASP A 37 -15.11 -13.29 4.14
N LYS A 38 -14.40 -12.39 4.83
CA LYS A 38 -14.95 -11.31 5.67
C LYS A 38 -14.54 -9.93 5.18
N THR A 39 -14.43 -9.74 3.86
CA THR A 39 -14.26 -8.42 3.27
C THR A 39 -15.56 -7.63 3.20
N ASN A 40 -15.41 -6.32 3.32
CA ASN A 40 -16.50 -5.37 3.28
C ASN A 40 -16.58 -4.76 1.88
N THR A 41 -17.69 -4.97 1.18
CA THR A 41 -17.96 -4.30 -0.10
C THR A 41 -18.43 -2.88 0.16
N LEU A 42 -17.66 -1.90 -0.30
CA LEU A 42 -17.91 -0.49 -0.09
C LEU A 42 -17.86 0.26 -1.41
N SER A 43 -18.48 1.45 -1.42
CA SER A 43 -18.43 2.36 -2.54
C SER A 43 -18.24 3.78 -2.04
N PHE A 44 -17.55 4.61 -2.82
CA PHE A 44 -17.52 6.05 -2.60
C PHE A 44 -17.65 6.78 -3.94
N THR A 45 -18.12 8.03 -3.87
CA THR A 45 -18.18 8.91 -5.03
C THR A 45 -16.97 9.82 -5.01
N THR A 46 -16.18 9.76 -6.07
CA THR A 46 -15.02 10.66 -6.27
C THR A 46 -15.48 12.12 -6.40
N SER A 47 -14.55 13.06 -6.24
CA SER A 47 -14.79 14.49 -6.45
C SER A 47 -15.32 14.79 -7.86
N GLY A 48 -14.94 13.98 -8.85
CA GLY A 48 -15.45 14.00 -10.23
C GLY A 48 -16.84 13.39 -10.42
N GLY A 49 -17.54 13.01 -9.35
CA GLY A 49 -18.90 12.46 -9.40
C GLY A 49 -18.97 10.99 -9.82
N VAL A 50 -17.84 10.31 -10.00
CA VAL A 50 -17.79 8.90 -10.39
C VAL A 50 -17.92 8.01 -9.16
N VAL A 51 -18.93 7.14 -9.15
CA VAL A 51 -19.08 6.11 -8.12
C VAL A 51 -18.08 4.99 -8.38
N ARG A 52 -17.27 4.67 -7.37
CA ARG A 52 -16.25 3.63 -7.44
C ARG A 52 -16.43 2.67 -6.26
N SER A 53 -16.35 1.38 -6.53
CA SER A 53 -16.45 0.33 -5.51
C SER A 53 -15.08 -0.29 -5.18
N TYR A 54 -14.98 -0.88 -4.00
CA TYR A 54 -13.81 -1.60 -3.53
C TYR A 54 -14.21 -2.63 -2.48
N LEU A 55 -13.38 -3.67 -2.30
CA LEU A 55 -13.42 -4.53 -1.13
C LEU A 55 -12.43 -4.02 -0.09
N LEU A 56 -12.81 -4.05 1.18
CA LEU A 56 -11.95 -3.71 2.31
C LEU A 56 -11.83 -4.89 3.26
N HIS A 57 -10.62 -5.43 3.38
CA HIS A 57 -10.24 -6.35 4.44
C HIS A 57 -9.76 -5.57 5.66
N ILE A 58 -10.32 -5.90 6.82
CA ILE A 58 -9.91 -5.36 8.11
C ILE A 58 -9.44 -6.55 8.96
N PRO A 59 -8.17 -6.62 9.35
CA PRO A 59 -7.65 -7.76 10.10
C PRO A 59 -8.29 -7.83 11.50
N THR A 60 -8.39 -9.02 12.09
CA THR A 60 -8.88 -9.18 13.47
C THR A 60 -8.09 -8.37 14.50
N SER A 61 -6.81 -8.15 14.24
CA SER A 61 -5.91 -7.36 15.07
C SER A 61 -6.17 -5.84 15.01
N TYR A 62 -6.97 -5.36 14.06
CA TYR A 62 -7.22 -3.92 13.92
C TYR A 62 -7.88 -3.36 15.18
N ASP A 63 -7.25 -2.32 15.70
CA ASP A 63 -7.68 -1.56 16.86
C ASP A 63 -7.68 -0.07 16.53
N VAL A 64 -8.73 0.63 16.96
CA VAL A 64 -8.93 2.05 16.62
C VAL A 64 -7.90 2.98 17.27
N SER A 65 -7.17 2.52 18.28
CA SER A 65 -6.13 3.29 18.97
C SER A 65 -4.71 2.97 18.50
N THR A 66 -4.54 1.95 17.65
CA THR A 66 -3.24 1.48 17.18
C THR A 66 -3.12 1.68 15.67
N PRO A 67 -2.27 2.62 15.18
CA PRO A 67 -2.09 2.87 13.75
C PRO A 67 -1.66 1.61 13.00
N ALA A 68 -2.50 1.15 12.08
CA ALA A 68 -2.26 -0.05 11.28
C ALA A 68 -1.72 0.30 9.87
N PRO A 69 -0.85 -0.54 9.28
CA PRO A 69 -0.45 -0.38 7.89
C PRO A 69 -1.64 -0.63 6.95
N ILE A 70 -1.60 -0.03 5.75
CA ILE A 70 -2.62 -0.23 4.71
C ILE A 70 -1.98 -0.54 3.36
N ALA A 71 -2.58 -1.48 2.63
CA ALA A 71 -2.14 -1.85 1.29
C ALA A 71 -3.29 -1.77 0.27
N PHE A 72 -2.98 -1.31 -0.94
CA PHE A 72 -3.87 -1.35 -2.10
C PHE A 72 -3.44 -2.50 -3.02
N SER A 73 -4.37 -3.35 -3.42
CA SER A 73 -4.11 -4.53 -4.28
C SER A 73 -5.00 -4.49 -5.52
N TYR A 74 -4.41 -4.22 -6.68
CA TYR A 74 -5.12 -3.96 -7.93
C TYR A 74 -5.21 -5.20 -8.82
N HIS A 75 -6.42 -5.47 -9.31
CA HIS A 75 -6.69 -6.61 -10.18
C HIS A 75 -6.06 -6.45 -11.57
N GLY A 76 -5.79 -7.58 -12.23
CA GLY A 76 -5.38 -7.60 -13.64
C GLY A 76 -6.51 -7.19 -14.58
N ARG A 77 -6.17 -6.91 -15.84
CA ARG A 77 -7.16 -6.56 -16.87
C ARG A 77 -8.26 -7.62 -16.97
N ASN A 78 -9.51 -7.18 -17.18
CA ASN A 78 -10.73 -7.99 -17.25
C ASN A 78 -11.08 -8.73 -15.95
N GLY A 79 -10.31 -8.52 -14.86
CA GLY A 79 -10.58 -9.08 -13.54
C GLY A 79 -11.46 -8.18 -12.69
N ASN A 80 -11.62 -8.57 -11.43
CA ASN A 80 -12.36 -7.81 -10.43
C ASN A 80 -11.67 -7.85 -9.06
N SER A 81 -12.18 -7.04 -8.13
CA SER A 81 -11.67 -6.92 -6.75
C SER A 81 -11.67 -8.24 -5.98
N LYS A 82 -12.67 -9.12 -6.15
CA LYS A 82 -12.74 -10.42 -5.47
C LYS A 82 -11.74 -11.43 -6.03
N ASP A 83 -11.55 -11.44 -7.35
CA ASP A 83 -10.51 -12.26 -7.98
C ASP A 83 -9.13 -11.85 -7.45
N GLN A 84 -8.87 -10.55 -7.34
CA GLN A 84 -7.61 -10.02 -6.83
C GLN A 84 -7.38 -10.36 -5.35
N GLU A 85 -8.41 -10.25 -4.51
CA GLU A 85 -8.36 -10.74 -3.15
C GLU A 85 -7.94 -12.22 -3.11
N THR A 86 -8.60 -13.04 -3.92
CA THR A 86 -8.40 -14.49 -3.94
C THR A 86 -6.97 -14.83 -4.35
N ILE A 87 -6.48 -14.28 -5.47
CA ILE A 87 -5.15 -14.65 -5.99
C ILE A 87 -4.02 -14.04 -5.18
N SER A 88 -4.23 -12.86 -4.59
CA SER A 88 -3.20 -12.25 -3.74
C SER A 88 -3.18 -12.88 -2.35
N GLY A 89 -4.29 -13.41 -1.86
CA GLY A 89 -4.38 -13.97 -0.50
C GLY A 89 -4.04 -12.97 0.59
N MET A 90 -4.02 -11.66 0.30
CA MET A 90 -3.64 -10.61 1.26
C MET A 90 -4.68 -10.43 2.37
N SER A 91 -5.88 -10.98 2.21
CA SER A 91 -6.89 -11.06 3.28
C SER A 91 -6.73 -12.31 4.17
N ASN A 92 -5.78 -13.21 3.86
CA ASN A 92 -5.52 -14.39 4.68
C ASN A 92 -4.71 -13.98 5.91
N GLU A 93 -5.28 -14.15 7.11
CA GLU A 93 -4.64 -13.75 8.38
C GLU A 93 -3.34 -14.51 8.68
N ALA A 94 -3.12 -15.67 8.06
CA ALA A 94 -1.86 -16.40 8.16
C ALA A 94 -0.71 -15.68 7.44
N PHE A 95 -1.01 -14.95 6.35
CA PHE A 95 -0.04 -14.16 5.60
C PHE A 95 -0.02 -12.71 6.07
N ASN A 96 -1.19 -12.14 6.30
CA ASN A 96 -1.40 -10.76 6.67
C ASN A 96 -2.20 -10.65 7.98
N PRO A 97 -1.52 -10.66 9.14
CA PRO A 97 -2.20 -10.50 10.41
C PRO A 97 -2.59 -9.06 10.73
N ASN A 98 -2.06 -8.04 10.03
CA ASN A 98 -2.00 -6.66 10.55
C ASN A 98 -2.38 -5.54 9.56
N TYR A 99 -2.39 -5.77 8.25
CA TYR A 99 -2.64 -4.73 7.25
C TYR A 99 -4.13 -4.66 6.95
N LEU A 100 -4.67 -3.44 6.90
CA LEU A 100 -5.88 -3.22 6.12
C LEU A 100 -5.53 -3.41 4.64
N VAL A 101 -6.40 -4.10 3.90
CA VAL A 101 -6.19 -4.29 2.46
C VAL A 101 -7.39 -3.81 1.68
N VAL A 102 -7.12 -2.90 0.76
CA VAL A 102 -8.09 -2.34 -0.16
C VAL A 102 -7.91 -3.07 -1.49
N TYR A 103 -9.00 -3.59 -2.04
CA TYR A 103 -9.05 -4.16 -3.39
C TYR A 103 -9.98 -3.29 -4.25
N PRO A 104 -9.46 -2.25 -4.89
CA PRO A 104 -10.27 -1.37 -5.71
C PRO A 104 -10.83 -2.08 -6.95
N GLN A 105 -12.01 -1.66 -7.39
CA GLN A 105 -12.58 -2.08 -8.68
C GLN A 105 -12.24 -1.07 -9.77
N GLY A 106 -11.59 -1.54 -10.84
CA GLY A 106 -11.28 -0.75 -12.03
C GLY A 106 -12.53 -0.48 -12.87
N LEU A 107 -12.62 0.71 -13.45
CA LEU A 107 -13.67 1.01 -14.43
C LEU A 107 -13.44 0.17 -15.67
N ASN A 108 -14.51 -0.47 -16.18
CA ASN A 108 -14.41 -1.41 -17.30
C ASN A 108 -13.33 -2.49 -17.12
N ALA A 109 -13.04 -2.85 -15.86
CA ALA A 109 -12.04 -3.84 -15.48
C ALA A 109 -10.62 -3.56 -16.04
N VAL A 110 -10.25 -2.28 -16.20
CA VAL A 110 -8.92 -1.83 -16.58
C VAL A 110 -8.43 -0.73 -15.63
N TRP A 111 -7.11 -0.52 -15.63
CA TRP A 111 -6.42 0.54 -14.90
C TRP A 111 -5.62 1.42 -15.86
N GLN A 112 -5.53 2.72 -15.54
CA GLN A 112 -4.63 3.68 -16.18
C GLN A 112 -3.24 3.06 -16.44
N GLY A 113 -2.70 3.34 -17.62
CA GLY A 113 -1.48 2.72 -18.14
C GLY A 113 -1.75 1.62 -19.17
N ASP A 114 -2.92 0.96 -19.12
CA ASP A 114 -3.37 0.13 -20.24
C ASP A 114 -3.85 1.01 -21.42
N PRO A 115 -3.56 0.66 -22.67
CA PRO A 115 -4.02 1.39 -23.87
C PRO A 115 -5.52 1.65 -23.96
N ASP A 116 -6.35 0.77 -23.40
CA ASP A 116 -7.81 0.90 -23.44
C ASP A 116 -8.36 1.67 -22.24
N ALA A 117 -7.51 2.02 -21.27
CA ALA A 117 -7.89 2.85 -20.13
C ALA A 117 -7.96 4.32 -20.58
N SER A 118 -9.06 4.69 -21.26
CA SER A 118 -9.29 6.03 -21.78
C SER A 118 -10.24 6.83 -20.87
N GLY A 119 -9.79 8.00 -20.41
CA GLY A 119 -10.62 8.93 -19.63
C GLY A 119 -10.82 8.51 -18.17
N TYR A 120 -9.99 7.62 -17.63
CA TYR A 120 -10.00 7.23 -16.23
C TYR A 120 -8.87 7.92 -15.48
N ASP A 121 -9.19 8.59 -14.37
CA ASP A 121 -8.21 9.09 -13.41
C ASP A 121 -8.13 8.11 -12.23
N ASP A 122 -7.41 7.01 -12.43
CA ASP A 122 -7.27 5.98 -11.39
C ASP A 122 -6.28 6.40 -10.29
N VAL A 123 -5.35 7.30 -10.61
CA VAL A 123 -4.42 7.90 -9.63
C VAL A 123 -5.20 8.80 -8.67
N GLY A 124 -5.99 9.74 -9.19
CA GLY A 124 -6.85 10.61 -8.39
C GLY A 124 -7.84 9.81 -7.56
N PHE A 125 -8.49 8.81 -8.15
CA PHE A 125 -9.34 7.86 -7.42
C PHE A 125 -8.59 7.18 -6.25
N THR A 126 -7.37 6.69 -6.48
CA THR A 126 -6.57 6.03 -5.43
C THR A 126 -6.26 7.00 -4.29
N LEU A 127 -5.85 8.23 -4.61
CA LEU A 127 -5.50 9.26 -3.62
C LEU A 127 -6.73 9.73 -2.82
N GLU A 128 -7.88 9.92 -3.48
CA GLU A 128 -9.13 10.25 -2.81
C GLU A 128 -9.62 9.12 -1.90
N LEU A 129 -9.51 7.86 -2.36
CA LEU A 129 -9.85 6.70 -1.55
C LEU A 129 -8.95 6.60 -0.31
N LEU A 130 -7.64 6.81 -0.48
CA LEU A 130 -6.70 6.84 0.63
C LEU A 130 -7.04 7.97 1.62
N ALA A 131 -7.35 9.17 1.14
CA ALA A 131 -7.78 10.27 2.01
C ALA A 131 -9.06 9.93 2.79
N ASN A 132 -10.05 9.33 2.13
CA ASN A 132 -11.27 8.86 2.78
C ASN A 132 -10.98 7.80 3.87
N LEU A 133 -10.17 6.80 3.55
CA LEU A 133 -9.82 5.73 4.49
C LEU A 133 -9.00 6.25 5.67
N THR A 134 -8.04 7.15 5.45
CA THR A 134 -7.23 7.74 6.54
C THR A 134 -8.03 8.65 7.46
N SER A 135 -9.15 9.21 6.99
CA SER A 135 -10.11 9.93 7.85
C SER A 135 -11.03 9.00 8.67
N ALA A 136 -11.23 7.76 8.23
CA ALA A 136 -12.18 6.82 8.84
C ALA A 136 -11.52 5.74 9.70
N PHE A 137 -10.27 5.38 9.40
CA PHE A 137 -9.51 4.32 10.06
C PHE A 137 -8.24 4.85 10.70
N CYS A 138 -7.79 4.17 11.76
CA CYS A 138 -6.52 4.43 12.41
C CYS A 138 -5.39 3.79 11.60
N ILE A 139 -4.78 4.59 10.73
CA ILE A 139 -3.75 4.15 9.79
C ILE A 139 -2.41 4.76 10.19
N ASP A 140 -1.33 4.00 10.03
CA ASP A 140 0.03 4.52 10.07
C ASP A 140 0.35 5.15 8.71
N SER A 141 0.32 6.49 8.64
CA SER A 141 0.55 7.22 7.39
C SER A 141 1.94 7.04 6.80
N THR A 142 2.87 6.45 7.56
CA THR A 142 4.20 6.08 7.05
C THR A 142 4.22 4.71 6.36
N LYS A 143 3.14 3.92 6.45
CA LYS A 143 3.07 2.51 6.01
C LYS A 143 1.88 2.27 5.09
N ILE A 144 1.88 3.00 3.99
CA ILE A 144 0.89 2.90 2.92
C ILE A 144 1.56 2.25 1.71
N TYR A 145 0.99 1.18 1.17
CA TYR A 145 1.62 0.40 0.11
C TYR A 145 0.65 0.11 -1.02
N ALA A 146 1.20 -0.18 -2.20
CA ALA A 146 0.41 -0.58 -3.36
C ALA A 146 1.06 -1.78 -4.05
N ALA A 147 0.25 -2.72 -4.52
CA ALA A 147 0.66 -3.78 -5.43
C ALA A 147 -0.45 -4.14 -6.40
N GLY A 148 -0.14 -4.90 -7.44
CA GLY A 148 -1.18 -5.49 -8.27
C GLY A 148 -0.66 -6.56 -9.20
N LYS A 149 -1.59 -7.25 -9.87
CA LYS A 149 -1.29 -8.27 -10.88
C LYS A 149 -1.44 -7.71 -12.30
N SER A 150 -0.58 -8.07 -13.25
CA SER A 150 -0.80 -7.76 -14.68
C SER A 150 -0.97 -6.25 -14.92
N ASN A 151 -2.05 -5.79 -15.56
CA ASN A 151 -2.38 -4.38 -15.68
C ASN A 151 -2.40 -3.65 -14.32
N GLY A 152 -2.95 -4.25 -13.26
CA GLY A 152 -2.90 -3.68 -11.90
C GLY A 152 -1.48 -3.62 -11.33
N GLY A 153 -0.60 -4.55 -11.72
CA GLY A 153 0.83 -4.50 -11.37
C GLY A 153 1.57 -3.38 -12.11
N GLY A 154 1.21 -3.15 -13.37
CA GLY A 154 1.64 -1.97 -14.13
C GLY A 154 1.13 -0.67 -13.51
N PHE A 155 -0.13 -0.62 -13.12
CA PHE A 155 -0.70 0.53 -12.44
C PHE A 155 0.02 0.84 -11.13
N SER A 156 0.30 -0.17 -10.30
CA SER A 156 0.99 0.02 -9.02
C SER A 156 2.47 0.38 -9.16
N ALA A 157 3.28 -0.47 -9.80
CA ALA A 157 4.73 -0.34 -9.81
C ALA A 157 5.27 0.58 -10.93
N ASN A 158 4.44 0.95 -11.91
CA ASN A 158 4.78 1.96 -12.90
C ASN A 158 3.97 3.24 -12.68
N ILE A 159 2.63 3.23 -12.79
CA ILE A 159 1.86 4.49 -12.78
C ILE A 159 1.88 5.18 -11.41
N LEU A 160 1.46 4.52 -10.33
CA LEU A 160 1.43 5.11 -8.98
C LEU A 160 2.84 5.37 -8.44
N ALA A 161 3.75 4.41 -8.63
CA ALA A 161 5.15 4.58 -8.23
C ALA A 161 5.80 5.80 -8.88
N CYS A 162 5.38 6.13 -10.10
CA CYS A 162 5.93 7.20 -10.89
C CYS A 162 5.22 8.55 -10.72
N ASP A 163 3.98 8.53 -10.27
CA ASP A 163 3.19 9.75 -10.10
C ASP A 163 3.77 10.63 -8.99
N PRO A 164 3.94 11.95 -9.20
CA PRO A 164 4.58 12.84 -8.24
C PRO A 164 3.83 13.02 -6.92
N GLN A 165 2.52 12.76 -6.88
CA GLN A 165 1.72 12.82 -5.66
C GLN A 165 1.64 11.44 -4.99
N ALA A 166 1.31 10.39 -5.73
CA ALA A 166 1.20 9.04 -5.18
C ALA A 166 2.53 8.54 -4.62
N SER A 167 3.64 8.75 -5.33
CA SER A 167 4.96 8.38 -4.81
C SER A 167 5.27 9.01 -3.45
N ARG A 168 4.75 10.19 -3.10
CA ARG A 168 5.02 10.85 -1.80
C ARG A 168 4.25 10.24 -0.62
N VAL A 169 3.15 9.56 -0.88
CA VAL A 169 2.26 9.04 0.18
C VAL A 169 2.31 7.52 0.32
N PHE A 170 2.78 6.80 -0.70
CA PHE A 170 3.02 5.36 -0.64
C PHE A 170 4.49 5.08 -0.35
N ALA A 171 4.78 4.26 0.66
CA ALA A 171 6.13 3.90 1.12
C ALA A 171 6.85 2.92 0.18
N ALA A 172 6.13 2.00 -0.47
CA ALA A 172 6.69 1.06 -1.43
C ALA A 172 5.62 0.48 -2.37
N PHE A 173 6.06 -0.04 -3.52
CA PHE A 173 5.19 -0.53 -4.60
C PHE A 173 5.52 -1.95 -5.03
N GLY A 174 4.53 -2.67 -5.59
CA GLY A 174 4.63 -4.07 -5.99
C GLY A 174 4.04 -4.35 -7.38
N GLY A 175 4.79 -5.02 -8.25
CA GLY A 175 4.33 -5.46 -9.57
C GLY A 175 4.44 -6.97 -9.75
N ILE A 176 3.32 -7.67 -9.73
CA ILE A 176 3.26 -9.13 -9.90
C ILE A 176 2.83 -9.43 -11.33
N ALA A 177 3.70 -10.06 -12.13
CA ALA A 177 3.50 -10.29 -13.55
C ALA A 177 3.07 -8.98 -14.28
N GLY A 178 3.68 -7.85 -13.92
CA GLY A 178 3.17 -6.50 -14.21
C GLY A 178 3.28 -6.08 -15.68
N ALA A 179 2.24 -5.43 -16.22
CA ALA A 179 2.19 -4.93 -17.58
C ALA A 179 2.62 -3.44 -17.67
N TYR A 180 3.88 -3.19 -18.03
CA TYR A 180 4.48 -1.84 -18.03
C TYR A 180 4.47 -1.20 -19.41
N TYR A 181 3.30 -0.92 -19.98
CA TYR A 181 3.16 -0.37 -21.33
C TYR A 181 3.86 0.99 -21.51
N GLN A 182 4.69 1.13 -22.56
CA GLN A 182 5.42 2.35 -22.92
C GLN A 182 5.23 2.72 -24.39
N GLY A 183 5.48 3.99 -24.73
CA GLY A 183 5.46 4.49 -26.12
C GLY A 183 4.09 4.35 -26.78
N ASN A 184 3.98 4.64 -28.09
CA ASN A 184 2.70 4.60 -28.84
C ASN A 184 2.70 3.58 -30.00
N THR A 185 3.75 2.77 -30.18
CA THR A 185 3.83 1.78 -31.26
C THR A 185 4.46 0.46 -30.80
N ASP A 186 3.95 -0.66 -31.34
CA ASP A 186 4.52 -2.00 -31.13
C ASP A 186 5.82 -2.22 -31.93
N TYR A 187 6.10 -1.38 -32.94
CA TYR A 187 7.22 -1.57 -33.86
C TYR A 187 7.90 -0.24 -34.22
N PRO A 188 9.25 -0.20 -34.26
CA PRO A 188 10.17 -1.19 -33.69
C PRO A 188 10.20 -1.06 -32.16
N CYS A 189 9.55 -1.99 -31.44
CA CYS A 189 9.69 -2.11 -29.99
C CYS A 189 10.95 -2.90 -29.66
N ASP A 190 11.89 -2.24 -29.01
CA ASP A 190 13.00 -2.89 -28.32
C ASP A 190 12.76 -2.81 -26.81
N GLY A 191 12.26 -3.91 -26.24
CA GLY A 191 12.00 -3.99 -24.79
C GLY A 191 13.26 -3.86 -23.93
N THR A 192 14.46 -4.02 -24.48
CA THR A 192 15.72 -3.87 -23.74
C THR A 192 16.15 -2.41 -23.57
N THR A 193 15.59 -1.50 -24.38
CA THR A 193 16.00 -0.08 -24.41
C THR A 193 14.84 0.90 -24.44
N VAL A 194 13.59 0.44 -24.47
CA VAL A 194 12.41 1.32 -24.54
C VAL A 194 12.43 2.36 -23.41
N PRO A 195 12.26 3.67 -23.72
CA PRO A 195 12.21 4.70 -22.69
C PRO A 195 11.04 4.50 -21.72
N ILE A 196 11.32 4.56 -20.42
CA ILE A 196 10.31 4.51 -19.35
C ILE A 196 10.23 5.91 -18.73
N THR A 197 9.39 6.77 -19.30
CA THR A 197 9.20 8.14 -18.82
C THR A 197 8.66 8.14 -17.42
N CYS A 198 9.41 8.72 -16.49
CA CYS A 198 8.97 8.74 -15.12
C CYS A 198 9.54 9.86 -14.24
N ASN A 199 8.70 10.44 -13.38
CA ASN A 199 9.05 11.56 -12.51
C ASN A 199 8.34 11.49 -11.13
N PRO A 200 8.77 10.60 -10.22
CA PRO A 200 8.21 10.53 -8.88
C PRO A 200 8.56 11.79 -8.07
N GLY A 201 7.72 12.09 -7.08
CA GLY A 201 7.82 13.28 -6.24
C GLY A 201 8.76 13.11 -5.05
N ARG A 202 9.32 11.91 -4.87
CA ARG A 202 10.34 11.61 -3.87
C ARG A 202 11.37 10.62 -4.40
N TYR A 203 12.52 10.63 -3.76
CA TYR A 203 13.55 9.61 -3.90
C TYR A 203 14.09 9.23 -2.51
N PRO A 204 14.46 7.96 -2.28
CA PRO A 204 14.27 6.81 -3.18
C PRO A 204 12.81 6.30 -3.21
N VAL A 205 12.46 5.46 -4.20
CA VAL A 205 11.17 4.72 -4.30
C VAL A 205 11.42 3.21 -4.33
N PRO A 206 11.08 2.46 -3.26
CA PRO A 206 11.24 1.00 -3.21
C PRO A 206 10.25 0.25 -4.12
N ILE A 207 10.77 -0.69 -4.93
CA ILE A 207 9.97 -1.49 -5.88
C ILE A 207 10.20 -2.99 -5.68
N PHE A 208 9.13 -3.75 -5.53
CA PHE A 208 9.13 -5.21 -5.53
C PHE A 208 8.48 -5.74 -6.81
N THR A 209 9.08 -6.75 -7.46
CA THR A 209 8.41 -7.45 -8.56
C THR A 209 8.64 -8.96 -8.53
N THR A 210 7.67 -9.71 -9.05
CA THR A 210 7.81 -11.15 -9.35
C THR A 210 7.31 -11.40 -10.76
N HIS A 211 8.02 -12.19 -11.55
CA HIS A 211 7.63 -12.45 -12.94
C HIS A 211 8.13 -13.82 -13.40
N GLY A 212 7.31 -14.55 -14.14
CA GLY A 212 7.67 -15.84 -14.71
C GLY A 212 8.28 -15.70 -16.11
N ASP A 213 9.27 -16.51 -16.45
CA ASP A 213 9.84 -16.52 -17.81
C ASP A 213 8.97 -17.24 -18.85
N SER A 214 8.03 -18.07 -18.42
CA SER A 214 7.01 -18.70 -19.29
C SER A 214 5.76 -17.84 -19.49
N ASP A 215 5.71 -16.61 -18.98
CA ASP A 215 4.56 -15.72 -19.12
C ASP A 215 4.30 -15.34 -20.59
N ALA A 216 3.37 -16.03 -21.25
CA ALA A 216 2.99 -15.75 -22.63
C ALA A 216 2.05 -14.54 -22.79
N THR A 217 1.56 -13.95 -21.69
CA THR A 217 0.66 -12.79 -21.74
C THR A 217 1.45 -11.50 -21.66
N ILE A 218 2.30 -11.37 -20.65
CA ILE A 218 3.22 -10.25 -20.45
C ILE A 218 4.63 -10.85 -20.43
N PRO A 219 5.28 -10.99 -21.60
CA PRO A 219 6.56 -11.67 -21.68
C PRO A 219 7.63 -11.04 -20.79
N TYR A 220 8.37 -11.89 -20.06
CA TYR A 220 9.51 -11.47 -19.25
C TYR A 220 10.54 -10.67 -20.08
N THR A 221 10.70 -11.08 -21.34
CA THR A 221 11.59 -10.49 -22.34
C THR A 221 11.03 -9.22 -22.99
N GLY A 222 9.88 -8.70 -22.53
CA GLY A 222 9.24 -7.53 -23.13
C GLY A 222 8.75 -7.78 -24.56
N GLY A 223 8.55 -6.69 -25.31
CA GLY A 223 8.13 -6.73 -26.71
C GLY A 223 6.84 -5.95 -26.99
N GLY A 224 6.44 -5.91 -28.27
CA GLY A 224 5.23 -5.22 -28.71
C GLY A 224 3.97 -5.89 -28.16
N ARG A 225 3.07 -5.09 -27.59
CA ARG A 225 1.77 -5.54 -27.10
C ARG A 225 0.77 -4.39 -27.10
N ARG A 226 -0.34 -4.58 -27.82
CA ARG A 226 -1.51 -3.68 -27.82
C ARG A 226 -1.17 -2.24 -28.25
N GLY A 227 -0.35 -2.09 -29.29
CA GLY A 227 0.09 -0.78 -29.79
C GLY A 227 1.07 -0.06 -28.86
N ARG A 228 1.75 -0.79 -27.98
CA ARG A 228 2.71 -0.28 -26.98
C ARG A 228 3.90 -1.22 -26.87
N CYS A 229 5.00 -0.69 -26.39
CA CYS A 229 6.19 -1.47 -26.12
C CYS A 229 6.26 -1.84 -24.63
N LEU A 230 6.41 -3.13 -24.32
CA LEU A 230 6.71 -3.60 -22.98
C LEU A 230 8.23 -3.67 -22.79
N PRO A 231 8.78 -3.08 -21.71
CA PRO A 231 10.17 -3.30 -21.36
C PRO A 231 10.38 -4.74 -20.93
N THR A 232 11.60 -5.24 -21.08
CA THR A 232 12.02 -6.45 -20.35
C THR A 232 11.94 -6.16 -18.85
N ILE A 233 11.66 -7.18 -18.04
CA ILE A 233 11.61 -6.98 -16.59
C ILE A 233 12.98 -6.55 -16.02
N PRO A 234 14.12 -7.10 -16.49
CA PRO A 234 15.43 -6.57 -16.12
C PRO A 234 15.62 -5.09 -16.47
N HIS A 235 15.19 -4.65 -17.65
CA HIS A 235 15.26 -3.24 -18.06
C HIS A 235 14.40 -2.35 -17.13
N PHE A 236 13.14 -2.74 -16.88
CA PHE A 236 12.24 -2.02 -15.98
C PHE A 236 12.82 -1.83 -14.57
N MET A 237 13.40 -2.89 -14.00
CA MET A 237 14.00 -2.84 -12.65
C MET A 237 15.30 -2.05 -12.63
N THR A 238 16.09 -2.12 -13.71
CA THR A 238 17.33 -1.35 -13.86
C THR A 238 17.04 0.15 -13.96
N GLU A 239 16.01 0.56 -14.72
CA GLU A 239 15.57 1.95 -14.80
C GLU A 239 15.14 2.50 -13.43
N TRP A 240 14.44 1.71 -12.62
CA TRP A 240 14.14 2.09 -11.22
C TRP A 240 15.40 2.23 -10.36
N SER A 241 16.34 1.30 -10.49
CA SER A 241 17.62 1.35 -9.77
C SER A 241 18.44 2.60 -10.12
N VAL A 242 18.58 2.90 -11.42
CA VAL A 242 19.27 4.09 -11.91
C VAL A 242 18.57 5.36 -11.42
N ARG A 243 17.24 5.40 -11.50
CA ARG A 243 16.43 6.55 -11.04
C ARG A 243 16.57 6.79 -9.53
N ASN A 244 16.75 5.74 -8.75
CA ASN A 244 17.02 5.82 -7.31
C ASN A 244 18.50 6.14 -6.97
N GLY A 245 19.36 6.38 -7.97
CA GLY A 245 20.77 6.68 -7.76
C GLY A 245 21.62 5.47 -7.34
N LEU A 246 21.15 4.25 -7.59
CA LEU A 246 21.85 3.01 -7.24
C LEU A 246 22.73 2.46 -8.37
N GLY A 247 22.65 3.06 -9.56
CA GLY A 247 23.31 2.56 -10.77
C GLY A 247 22.55 1.39 -11.41
N SER A 248 23.19 0.74 -12.38
CA SER A 248 22.58 -0.32 -13.20
C SER A 248 22.89 -1.76 -12.74
N SER A 249 23.76 -1.92 -11.74
CA SER A 249 24.14 -3.24 -11.23
C SER A 249 23.14 -3.76 -10.20
N ASN A 250 23.02 -5.09 -10.13
CA ASN A 250 22.32 -5.81 -9.08
C ASN A 250 23.21 -6.94 -8.55
N THR A 251 22.81 -7.49 -7.41
CA THR A 251 23.31 -8.79 -6.91
C THR A 251 22.22 -9.82 -7.06
N SER A 252 22.56 -11.07 -7.38
CA SER A 252 21.58 -12.14 -7.50
C SER A 252 21.82 -13.30 -6.52
N VAL A 253 20.72 -13.95 -6.13
CA VAL A 253 20.70 -15.13 -5.27
C VAL A 253 19.78 -16.17 -5.91
N SER A 254 20.31 -17.37 -6.13
CA SER A 254 19.50 -18.52 -6.53
C SER A 254 18.79 -19.12 -5.33
N LEU A 255 17.49 -19.36 -5.47
CA LEU A 255 16.60 -19.90 -4.46
C LEU A 255 15.88 -21.13 -5.01
N TYR A 256 15.32 -21.96 -4.13
CA TYR A 256 14.48 -23.12 -4.49
C TYR A 256 15.10 -24.00 -5.59
N ASN A 257 16.34 -24.48 -5.37
CA ASN A 257 17.08 -25.32 -6.32
C ASN A 257 17.28 -24.68 -7.70
N ASN A 258 17.53 -23.37 -7.74
CA ASN A 258 17.66 -22.56 -8.96
C ASN A 258 16.36 -22.37 -9.76
N ASN A 259 15.19 -22.76 -9.24
CA ASN A 259 13.92 -22.47 -9.90
C ASN A 259 13.51 -20.99 -9.77
N VAL A 260 14.11 -20.26 -8.82
CA VAL A 260 13.86 -18.84 -8.62
C VAL A 260 15.19 -18.12 -8.52
N ILE A 261 15.32 -17.00 -9.23
CA ILE A 261 16.46 -16.10 -9.09
C ILE A 261 15.94 -14.79 -8.51
N ARG A 262 16.46 -14.41 -7.35
CA ARG A 262 16.21 -13.09 -6.76
C ARG A 262 17.31 -12.14 -7.17
N TYR A 263 16.94 -10.99 -7.72
CA TYR A 263 17.81 -9.87 -8.01
C TYR A 263 17.54 -8.74 -7.03
N ASP A 264 18.59 -8.26 -6.38
CA ASP A 264 18.56 -7.22 -5.37
C ASP A 264 19.30 -5.98 -5.89
N TYR A 265 18.63 -4.83 -5.84
CA TYR A 265 19.14 -3.52 -6.22
C TYR A 265 19.24 -2.67 -4.96
N GLY A 266 20.44 -2.24 -4.61
CA GLY A 266 20.68 -1.50 -3.38
C GLY A 266 22.13 -1.04 -3.24
N ASN A 267 22.40 -0.33 -2.15
CA ASN A 267 23.74 0.08 -1.73
C ASN A 267 23.86 -0.01 -0.21
N ASP A 268 24.98 0.45 0.36
CA ASP A 268 25.22 0.39 1.81
C ASP A 268 24.18 1.17 2.63
N SER A 269 23.58 2.21 2.05
CA SER A 269 22.52 3.02 2.68
C SER A 269 21.12 2.40 2.53
N PHE A 270 20.87 1.69 1.44
CA PHE A 270 19.59 1.09 1.09
C PHE A 270 19.79 -0.33 0.56
N SER A 271 20.10 -1.26 1.46
CA SER A 271 20.23 -2.68 1.08
C SER A 271 18.88 -3.21 0.58
N GLN A 272 18.85 -3.77 -0.63
CA GLN A 272 17.65 -4.34 -1.27
C GLN A 272 16.50 -3.32 -1.39
N LEU A 273 16.81 -2.06 -1.76
CA LEU A 273 15.81 -1.03 -2.03
C LEU A 273 14.74 -1.51 -3.02
N SER A 274 15.18 -2.17 -4.08
CA SER A 274 14.28 -2.82 -5.02
C SER A 274 14.69 -4.28 -5.18
N THR A 275 13.69 -5.16 -5.30
CA THR A 275 13.90 -6.60 -5.44
C THR A 275 13.03 -7.16 -6.54
N HIS A 276 13.61 -8.02 -7.37
CA HIS A 276 12.92 -8.74 -8.42
C HIS A 276 13.10 -10.25 -8.25
N TYR A 277 12.02 -11.02 -8.37
CA TYR A 277 12.06 -12.48 -8.41
C TYR A 277 11.68 -12.96 -9.81
N LEU A 278 12.66 -13.54 -10.52
CA LEU A 278 12.43 -14.34 -11.70
C LEU A 278 12.04 -15.76 -11.27
N VAL A 279 10.92 -16.28 -11.78
CA VAL A 279 10.43 -17.63 -11.47
C VAL A 279 10.44 -18.48 -12.73
N HIS A 280 11.32 -19.46 -12.80
CA HIS A 280 11.45 -20.32 -13.97
C HIS A 280 10.22 -21.21 -14.14
N GLY A 281 9.70 -21.28 -15.37
CA GLY A 281 8.56 -22.11 -15.75
C GLY A 281 7.20 -21.56 -15.33
N LEU A 282 7.14 -20.41 -14.64
CA LEU A 282 5.88 -19.84 -14.18
C LEU A 282 5.19 -19.06 -15.31
N ASP A 283 3.90 -19.32 -15.51
CA ASP A 283 3.05 -18.58 -16.45
C ASP A 283 2.61 -17.20 -15.88
N HIS A 284 1.60 -16.58 -16.50
CA HIS A 284 1.04 -15.28 -16.13
C HIS A 284 0.24 -15.32 -14.80
N THR A 285 0.90 -15.60 -13.68
CA THR A 285 0.27 -15.98 -12.41
C THR A 285 0.80 -15.17 -11.24
N TRP A 286 -0.03 -14.97 -10.21
CA TRP A 286 0.45 -14.51 -8.90
C TRP A 286 1.10 -15.71 -8.18
N PRO A 287 2.41 -15.71 -7.90
CA PRO A 287 3.07 -16.89 -7.35
C PRO A 287 2.42 -17.33 -6.04
N SER A 288 1.87 -18.55 -6.04
CA SER A 288 1.41 -19.25 -4.86
C SER A 288 1.70 -20.73 -4.99
N ILE A 289 1.92 -21.41 -3.86
CA ILE A 289 2.14 -22.86 -3.85
C ILE A 289 0.90 -23.57 -4.41
N ALA A 290 -0.29 -23.07 -4.07
CA ALA A 290 -1.56 -23.58 -4.59
C ALA A 290 -1.68 -23.46 -6.13
N ALA A 291 -1.02 -22.46 -6.73
CA ALA A 291 -0.97 -22.28 -8.18
C ALA A 291 0.26 -22.94 -8.84
N GLY A 292 0.95 -23.83 -8.12
CA GLY A 292 2.10 -24.60 -8.65
C GLY A 292 3.42 -23.82 -8.65
N SER A 293 3.50 -22.66 -8.00
CA SER A 293 4.77 -21.95 -7.84
C SER A 293 5.62 -22.57 -6.71
N SER A 294 6.92 -22.26 -6.70
CA SER A 294 7.85 -22.72 -5.66
C SER A 294 7.67 -21.99 -4.32
N PHE A 295 6.89 -20.90 -4.28
CA PHE A 295 6.67 -20.09 -3.08
C PHE A 295 5.37 -19.28 -3.17
N ASP A 296 4.93 -18.76 -2.02
CA ASP A 296 3.88 -17.74 -1.93
C ASP A 296 4.49 -16.33 -1.99
N ALA A 297 4.15 -15.54 -3.00
CA ALA A 297 4.70 -14.20 -3.17
C ALA A 297 4.22 -13.21 -2.10
N THR A 298 3.03 -13.42 -1.55
CA THR A 298 2.38 -12.45 -0.64
C THR A 298 3.15 -12.26 0.66
N PRO A 299 3.55 -13.31 1.40
CA PRO A 299 4.44 -13.15 2.56
C PRO A 299 5.75 -12.43 2.24
N LEU A 300 6.36 -12.69 1.07
CA LEU A 300 7.60 -12.01 0.66
C LEU A 300 7.38 -10.52 0.37
N LEU A 301 6.27 -10.16 -0.26
CA LEU A 301 5.89 -8.77 -0.51
C LEU A 301 5.61 -8.02 0.79
N LEU A 302 4.85 -8.62 1.73
CA LEU A 302 4.58 -8.02 3.05
C LEU A 302 5.87 -7.85 3.86
N ALA A 303 6.79 -8.81 3.78
CA ALA A 303 8.11 -8.72 4.42
C ALA A 303 9.05 -7.70 3.73
N PHE A 304 8.87 -7.45 2.44
CA PHE A 304 9.55 -6.36 1.76
C PHE A 304 9.01 -5.01 2.23
N TRP A 305 7.69 -4.84 2.27
CA TRP A 305 7.05 -3.62 2.75
C TRP A 305 7.40 -3.28 4.19
N SER A 306 7.49 -4.26 5.08
CA SER A 306 7.84 -3.98 6.49
C SER A 306 9.23 -3.39 6.70
N LYS A 307 10.11 -3.43 5.70
CA LYS A 307 11.42 -2.76 5.71
C LYS A 307 11.32 -1.26 5.41
N TRP A 308 10.24 -0.83 4.79
CA TRP A 308 10.12 0.51 4.20
C TRP A 308 9.00 1.29 4.84
N THR A 309 9.33 2.49 5.27
CA THR A 309 8.35 3.47 5.71
C THR A 309 8.67 4.80 5.05
N LEU A 310 7.64 5.65 4.97
CA LEU A 310 7.69 7.04 5.42
C LEU A 310 9.05 7.51 6.02
N ASP A 311 9.11 7.65 7.32
CA ASP A 311 10.29 8.10 8.06
C ASP A 311 11.65 7.40 7.81
N THR A 312 11.72 6.15 7.32
CA THR A 312 13.00 5.42 7.15
C THR A 312 13.73 5.67 5.83
N THR A 313 13.11 6.30 4.84
CA THR A 313 13.82 6.78 3.65
C THR A 313 14.10 8.29 3.80
N PRO A 314 15.35 8.76 3.81
CA PRO A 314 15.66 10.18 3.86
C PRO A 314 15.11 10.85 2.59
N TYR A 315 13.96 11.51 2.73
CA TYR A 315 13.25 12.11 1.62
C TYR A 315 13.99 13.30 1.05
N ASN A 316 14.41 13.18 -0.19
CA ASN A 316 14.55 14.35 -1.04
C ASN A 316 13.22 14.54 -1.79
N PHE A 317 12.35 15.39 -1.25
CA PHE A 317 11.18 15.84 -1.99
C PHE A 317 11.64 16.66 -3.18
N VAL A 318 11.26 16.23 -4.38
CA VAL A 318 11.59 17.00 -5.59
C VAL A 318 10.49 18.02 -5.80
N ASN A 319 10.77 19.27 -5.45
CA ASN A 319 9.93 20.38 -5.89
C ASN A 319 9.94 20.37 -7.42
N ALA A 320 8.75 20.32 -8.02
CA ALA A 320 8.57 20.43 -9.46
C ALA A 320 8.89 21.87 -9.91
N THR A 321 10.16 22.23 -9.92
CA THR A 321 10.68 23.47 -10.53
C THR A 321 12.00 23.17 -11.23
N ALA A 322 11.89 23.14 -12.56
CA ALA A 322 12.95 23.36 -13.56
C ALA A 322 14.19 22.43 -13.52
N SER A 323 14.15 21.40 -14.36
CA SER A 323 15.36 20.80 -14.94
C SER A 323 15.40 21.11 -16.43
N THR A 324 16.01 22.23 -16.81
CA THR A 324 16.58 22.44 -18.15
C THR A 324 18.03 22.90 -18.01
N PRO A 325 18.94 22.47 -18.92
CA PRO A 325 20.37 22.65 -18.74
C PRO A 325 20.81 24.10 -19.00
N ILE A 326 21.83 24.49 -18.23
CA ILE A 326 22.45 25.82 -18.19
C ILE A 326 23.15 26.15 -19.51
N VAL A 327 22.76 27.24 -20.15
CA VAL A 327 23.64 28.05 -21.01
C VAL A 327 23.59 29.50 -20.50
N SER A 328 24.78 30.05 -20.26
CA SER A 328 25.03 31.37 -19.69
C SER A 328 24.65 32.52 -20.63
N SER A 329 24.05 33.60 -20.10
CA SER A 329 24.57 34.98 -20.28
C SER A 329 23.71 36.07 -19.60
N THR A 330 24.37 36.81 -18.70
CA THR A 330 24.30 38.28 -18.43
C THR A 330 22.98 38.99 -18.08
N THR A 331 22.90 39.32 -16.78
CA THR A 331 22.45 40.52 -16.05
C THR A 331 21.75 41.68 -16.78
N SER A 332 20.54 42.03 -16.31
CA SER A 332 20.17 43.43 -16.00
C SER A 332 19.02 43.53 -14.99
N THR A 333 19.15 44.55 -14.14
CA THR A 333 18.39 44.86 -12.93
C THR A 333 17.09 45.64 -13.17
N ARG A 334 16.00 45.33 -12.44
CA ARG A 334 15.23 46.31 -11.62
C ARG A 334 14.05 45.71 -10.82
N THR A 335 14.05 46.04 -9.52
CA THR A 335 12.95 46.40 -8.58
C THR A 335 11.63 45.59 -8.50
N SER A 336 11.50 44.91 -7.35
CA SER A 336 10.44 44.99 -6.32
C SER A 336 8.96 45.13 -6.70
N SER A 337 8.18 44.07 -6.45
CA SER A 337 6.91 44.17 -5.70
C SER A 337 6.39 42.79 -5.27
N THR A 338 5.89 42.74 -4.04
CA THR A 338 5.19 41.67 -3.32
C THR A 338 3.91 41.18 -4.00
N VAL A 339 3.70 39.86 -4.15
CA VAL A 339 2.36 39.22 -4.19
C VAL A 339 2.41 37.77 -3.66
N THR A 340 1.37 37.45 -2.88
CA THR A 340 0.91 36.20 -2.27
C THR A 340 0.49 35.10 -3.29
N PRO A 341 0.25 33.84 -2.86
CA PRO A 341 0.27 32.68 -3.76
C PRO A 341 -1.02 32.52 -4.57
N THR A 342 -0.89 32.26 -5.87
CA THR A 342 -1.98 31.92 -6.79
C THR A 342 -2.16 30.42 -6.94
N SER A 343 -3.35 29.95 -6.60
CA SER A 343 -3.90 28.62 -6.87
C SER A 343 -4.00 28.34 -8.36
N SER A 344 -3.44 27.23 -8.83
CA SER A 344 -3.59 26.74 -10.21
C SER A 344 -4.88 25.93 -10.37
N ILE A 345 -5.69 26.25 -11.38
CA ILE A 345 -6.99 25.62 -11.70
C ILE A 345 -6.78 24.36 -12.58
N PRO A 346 -7.50 23.24 -12.35
CA PRO A 346 -7.39 22.01 -13.15
C PRO A 346 -8.04 22.10 -14.54
N SER A 347 -7.47 21.39 -15.52
CA SER A 347 -7.88 21.36 -16.94
C SER A 347 -9.23 20.67 -17.23
N ALA A 348 -9.98 20.23 -16.21
CA ALA A 348 -11.24 19.49 -16.34
C ALA A 348 -12.47 20.36 -16.71
N SER A 349 -12.30 21.68 -16.71
CA SER A 349 -13.37 22.67 -16.89
C SER A 349 -13.42 23.29 -18.30
N LEU A 350 -12.81 22.67 -19.31
CA LEU A 350 -12.74 23.20 -20.68
C LEU A 350 -13.56 22.38 -21.69
N CYS A 351 -13.89 23.00 -22.83
CA CYS A 351 -14.54 22.32 -23.95
C CYS A 351 -13.56 21.32 -24.60
N PRO A 352 -14.03 20.30 -25.34
CA PRO A 352 -15.43 19.90 -25.53
C PRO A 352 -16.01 19.10 -24.34
N SER A 353 -15.20 18.71 -23.36
CA SER A 353 -15.59 17.81 -22.25
C SER A 353 -16.75 18.32 -21.39
N VAL A 354 -16.91 19.63 -21.26
CA VAL A 354 -17.97 20.27 -20.45
C VAL A 354 -19.21 20.68 -21.24
N ASN A 355 -19.37 20.24 -22.50
CA ASN A 355 -20.50 20.64 -23.32
C ASN A 355 -21.85 20.22 -22.70
N GLY A 356 -22.74 21.19 -22.48
CA GLY A 356 -24.04 21.01 -21.84
C GLY A 356 -23.99 20.88 -20.31
N GLN A 357 -22.79 20.90 -19.72
CA GLN A 357 -22.59 20.76 -18.28
C GLN A 357 -22.60 22.12 -17.57
N THR A 358 -22.79 22.08 -16.25
CA THR A 358 -22.69 23.27 -15.39
C THR A 358 -21.32 23.30 -14.75
N VAL A 359 -20.59 24.40 -14.97
CA VAL A 359 -19.27 24.66 -14.42
C VAL A 359 -19.41 25.69 -13.31
N THR A 360 -18.81 25.40 -12.15
CA THR A 360 -18.78 26.30 -11.00
C THR A 360 -17.46 27.07 -11.00
N ASP A 361 -17.52 28.40 -10.92
CA ASP A 361 -16.31 29.21 -10.79
C ASP A 361 -15.77 29.26 -9.35
N SER A 362 -14.64 29.93 -9.18
CA SER A 362 -13.96 30.10 -7.90
C SER A 362 -14.76 30.88 -6.85
N THR A 363 -15.83 31.58 -7.25
CA THR A 363 -16.72 32.32 -6.35
C THR A 363 -18.01 31.55 -6.02
N GLY A 364 -18.18 30.35 -6.60
CA GLY A 364 -19.33 29.49 -6.38
C GLY A 364 -20.51 29.78 -7.30
N ASN A 365 -20.38 30.71 -8.27
CA ASN A 365 -21.43 30.91 -9.27
C ASN A 365 -21.36 29.80 -10.31
N MET A 366 -22.53 29.40 -10.79
CA MET A 366 -22.67 28.27 -11.69
C MET A 366 -23.08 28.74 -13.08
N TYR A 367 -22.40 28.20 -14.09
CA TYR A 367 -22.62 28.51 -15.49
C TYR A 367 -22.87 27.25 -16.30
N LYS A 368 -24.00 27.17 -17.00
CA LYS A 368 -24.23 26.10 -17.98
C LYS A 368 -23.49 26.44 -19.28
N VAL A 369 -22.58 25.58 -19.70
CA VAL A 369 -21.66 25.79 -20.83
C VAL A 369 -22.18 25.07 -22.07
N THR A 370 -22.10 25.74 -23.22
CA THR A 370 -22.36 25.18 -24.55
C THR A 370 -21.11 25.40 -25.41
N CYS A 371 -20.47 24.30 -25.80
CA CYS A 371 -19.24 24.32 -26.59
C CYS A 371 -19.53 24.52 -28.08
N SER A 372 -18.58 25.13 -28.79
CA SER A 372 -18.64 25.34 -30.25
C SER A 372 -19.95 26.00 -30.70
N ALA A 373 -20.42 26.99 -29.93
CA ALA A 373 -21.70 27.61 -30.16
C ALA A 373 -21.68 29.10 -29.80
N ASP A 374 -22.23 29.92 -30.70
CA ASP A 374 -22.57 31.31 -30.41
C ASP A 374 -24.03 31.40 -29.93
N ASN A 375 -24.40 32.55 -29.37
CA ASN A 375 -25.73 32.86 -28.93
C ASN A 375 -26.35 33.96 -29.80
N SER A 376 -27.60 33.77 -30.21
CA SER A 376 -28.31 34.70 -31.11
C SER A 376 -28.62 36.09 -30.51
N VAL A 377 -28.33 36.32 -29.23
CA VAL A 377 -28.50 37.63 -28.57
C VAL A 377 -27.20 38.45 -28.65
N GLY A 378 -27.31 39.72 -29.04
CA GLY A 378 -26.18 40.64 -29.10
C GLY A 378 -25.55 40.94 -27.72
N SER A 379 -24.26 41.22 -27.71
CA SER A 379 -23.56 41.65 -26.48
C SER A 379 -23.74 43.14 -26.21
N TYR A 380 -23.81 43.52 -24.94
CA TYR A 380 -23.88 44.91 -24.51
C TYR A 380 -22.54 45.47 -24.02
N ALA A 381 -21.58 44.60 -23.73
CA ALA A 381 -20.23 44.94 -23.30
C ALA A 381 -19.27 43.79 -23.69
N ASN A 382 -17.96 44.06 -23.64
CA ASN A 382 -16.94 43.04 -23.78
C ASN A 382 -15.86 43.17 -22.70
N ALA A 383 -15.17 42.08 -22.43
CA ALA A 383 -14.02 42.00 -21.53
C ALA A 383 -12.95 41.06 -22.12
N GLN A 384 -11.71 41.17 -21.66
CA GLN A 384 -10.62 40.31 -22.12
C GLN A 384 -10.47 39.09 -21.21
N ALA A 385 -10.44 37.91 -21.80
CA ALA A 385 -9.97 36.68 -21.18
C ALA A 385 -8.45 36.56 -21.38
N ALA A 386 -7.70 36.33 -20.31
CA ALA A 386 -6.25 36.24 -20.35
C ALA A 386 -5.77 34.83 -20.71
N SER A 387 -6.50 33.82 -20.26
CA SER A 387 -6.03 32.43 -20.19
C SER A 387 -7.05 31.42 -20.71
N SER A 388 -8.35 31.69 -20.56
CA SER A 388 -9.42 30.80 -21.03
C SER A 388 -10.80 31.46 -20.96
N TYR A 389 -11.84 30.77 -21.46
CA TYR A 389 -13.22 31.24 -21.28
C TYR A 389 -13.65 31.32 -19.80
N LEU A 390 -12.95 30.67 -18.87
CA LEU A 390 -13.27 30.73 -17.43
C LEU A 390 -13.09 32.16 -16.90
N ASP A 391 -12.18 32.94 -17.49
CA ASP A 391 -12.02 34.35 -17.18
C ASP A 391 -13.29 35.16 -17.52
N CYS A 392 -14.08 34.69 -18.49
CA CYS A 392 -15.36 35.30 -18.83
C CYS A 392 -16.45 35.05 -17.79
N MET A 393 -16.38 33.96 -17.02
CA MET A 393 -17.26 33.75 -15.86
C MET A 393 -17.02 34.83 -14.81
N ASN A 394 -15.76 35.06 -14.47
CA ASN A 394 -15.35 36.14 -13.56
C ASN A 394 -15.77 37.52 -14.08
N ALA A 395 -15.61 37.78 -15.38
CA ALA A 395 -16.03 39.04 -15.99
C ALA A 395 -17.55 39.24 -15.96
N CYS A 396 -18.34 38.17 -16.16
CA CYS A 396 -19.79 38.23 -16.09
C CYS A 396 -20.29 38.40 -14.65
N ASP A 397 -19.65 37.74 -13.68
CA ASP A 397 -19.96 37.92 -12.26
C ASP A 397 -19.67 39.35 -11.78
N ALA A 398 -18.52 39.90 -12.16
CA ALA A 398 -18.19 41.30 -11.87
C ALA A 398 -19.20 42.27 -12.50
N ALA A 399 -19.81 41.89 -13.63
CA ALA A 399 -20.84 42.65 -14.33
C ALA A 399 -22.28 42.25 -13.97
N ALA A 400 -22.49 41.43 -12.92
CA ALA A 400 -23.82 40.96 -12.52
C ALA A 400 -24.75 42.13 -12.15
N SER A 401 -24.23 43.16 -11.48
CA SER A 401 -24.98 44.39 -11.15
C SER A 401 -25.37 45.23 -12.37
N ALA A 402 -24.63 45.11 -13.48
CA ALA A 402 -24.96 45.69 -14.77
C ALA A 402 -25.94 44.80 -15.60
N GLY A 403 -26.33 43.65 -15.05
CA GLY A 403 -27.29 42.72 -15.61
C GLY A 403 -26.67 41.59 -16.44
N CYS A 404 -25.41 41.21 -16.22
CA CYS A 404 -24.83 40.07 -16.95
C CYS A 404 -25.49 38.74 -16.53
N GLN A 405 -26.05 38.03 -17.52
CA GLN A 405 -26.69 36.73 -17.35
C GLN A 405 -25.95 35.62 -18.10
N GLY A 406 -24.97 35.96 -18.93
CA GLY A 406 -24.17 35.01 -19.68
C GLY A 406 -23.21 35.71 -20.64
N PHE A 407 -22.41 34.95 -21.36
CA PHE A 407 -21.43 35.46 -22.31
C PHE A 407 -21.19 34.50 -23.48
N THR A 408 -20.63 35.03 -24.57
CA THR A 408 -19.94 34.23 -25.59
C THR A 408 -18.44 34.56 -25.54
N TYR A 409 -17.58 33.56 -25.36
CA TYR A 409 -16.14 33.67 -25.55
C TYR A 409 -15.78 33.38 -27.01
N VAL A 410 -14.93 34.22 -27.58
CA VAL A 410 -14.27 33.96 -28.89
C VAL A 410 -12.77 34.11 -28.69
N GLY A 411 -12.02 33.03 -28.85
CA GLY A 411 -10.57 33.03 -28.60
C GLY A 411 -9.87 31.78 -29.11
N GLY A 412 -9.08 31.11 -28.27
CA GLY A 412 -8.45 29.85 -28.68
C GLY A 412 -9.43 28.68 -28.68
N ALA A 413 -9.09 27.66 -29.46
CA ALA A 413 -9.92 26.46 -29.60
C ALA A 413 -10.20 25.82 -28.24
N ASN A 414 -11.41 25.27 -28.09
CA ASN A 414 -11.85 24.59 -26.88
C ASN A 414 -11.87 25.48 -25.62
N GLY A 415 -11.79 26.79 -25.80
CA GLY A 415 -11.81 27.76 -24.72
C GLY A 415 -10.47 27.96 -24.04
N GLN A 416 -9.37 27.52 -24.67
CA GLN A 416 -8.00 27.73 -24.22
C GLN A 416 -7.43 29.06 -24.71
N ASN A 417 -6.45 29.61 -24.00
CA ASN A 417 -5.73 30.84 -24.32
C ASN A 417 -6.57 32.12 -24.21
N SER A 418 -5.92 33.27 -24.48
CA SER A 418 -6.57 34.57 -24.45
C SER A 418 -7.71 34.67 -25.46
N GLY A 419 -8.75 35.43 -25.14
CA GLY A 419 -9.87 35.69 -26.04
C GLY A 419 -10.73 36.85 -25.57
N THR A 420 -11.83 37.10 -26.27
CA THR A 420 -12.76 38.17 -25.94
C THR A 420 -14.07 37.59 -25.40
N CYS A 421 -14.50 38.09 -24.24
CA CYS A 421 -15.75 37.76 -23.58
C CYS A 421 -16.82 38.75 -23.99
N TRP A 422 -17.81 38.32 -24.75
CA TRP A 422 -18.95 39.13 -25.17
C TRP A 422 -20.09 38.96 -24.18
N LEU A 423 -20.24 39.91 -23.23
CA LEU A 423 -21.20 39.83 -22.12
C LEU A 423 -22.62 40.16 -22.59
N LYS A 424 -23.61 39.43 -22.07
CA LYS A 424 -25.02 39.47 -22.51
C LYS A 424 -25.98 39.59 -21.32
N LYS A 425 -27.05 40.38 -21.50
CA LYS A 425 -28.10 40.54 -20.49
C LYS A 425 -29.15 39.42 -20.50
N SER A 426 -29.15 38.61 -21.55
CA SER A 426 -29.99 37.43 -21.72
C SER A 426 -29.33 36.48 -22.72
N MET A 427 -29.77 35.22 -22.74
CA MET A 427 -29.26 34.20 -23.64
C MET A 427 -30.42 33.70 -24.51
N GLY A 428 -30.22 33.72 -25.83
CA GLY A 428 -31.17 33.22 -26.83
C GLY A 428 -30.85 31.80 -27.29
N THR A 429 -31.20 31.49 -28.53
CA THR A 429 -30.87 30.21 -29.18
C THR A 429 -29.37 30.09 -29.47
N TYR A 430 -28.85 28.88 -29.34
CA TYR A 430 -27.47 28.57 -29.67
C TYR A 430 -27.34 28.17 -31.13
N THR A 431 -26.42 28.83 -31.85
CA THR A 431 -26.07 28.48 -33.24
C THR A 431 -24.70 27.80 -33.24
N SER A 432 -24.59 26.68 -33.94
CA SER A 432 -23.31 25.97 -34.09
C SER A 432 -22.25 26.89 -34.71
N SER A 433 -21.06 26.88 -34.14
CA SER A 433 -19.92 27.73 -34.52
C SER A 433 -18.60 26.94 -34.43
N GLY A 434 -17.49 27.57 -34.76
CA GLY A 434 -16.15 26.97 -34.64
C GLY A 434 -15.80 26.61 -33.19
N SER A 435 -14.82 25.71 -33.00
CA SER A 435 -14.36 25.26 -31.68
C SER A 435 -13.76 26.37 -30.81
N ASN A 436 -13.51 27.54 -31.38
CA ASN A 436 -13.05 28.74 -30.71
C ASN A 436 -14.17 29.59 -30.08
N THR A 437 -15.43 29.19 -30.25
CA THR A 437 -16.60 29.92 -29.77
C THR A 437 -17.34 29.13 -28.69
N ILE A 438 -17.46 29.68 -27.47
CA ILE A 438 -18.08 29.01 -26.33
C ILE A 438 -19.08 29.96 -25.68
N SER A 439 -20.32 29.51 -25.49
CA SER A 439 -21.35 30.30 -24.80
C SER A 439 -21.65 29.71 -23.43
N ALA A 440 -21.87 30.55 -22.42
CA ALA A 440 -22.26 30.10 -21.09
C ALA A 440 -23.31 31.01 -20.45
N VAL A 441 -24.26 30.41 -19.71
CA VAL A 441 -25.38 31.10 -19.06
C VAL A 441 -25.37 30.86 -17.55
N ARG A 442 -25.60 31.91 -16.75
CA ARG A 442 -25.68 31.82 -15.29
C ARG A 442 -26.91 31.02 -14.86
N VAL A 443 -26.74 30.15 -13.87
CA VAL A 443 -27.82 29.36 -13.26
C VAL A 443 -28.15 29.98 -11.90
N SER A 444 -29.32 30.61 -11.76
CA SER A 444 -29.77 31.20 -10.50
C SER A 444 -30.30 30.13 -9.53
N GLY A 445 -29.76 30.06 -8.32
CA GLY A 445 -30.24 29.17 -7.25
C GLY A 445 -31.63 29.55 -6.76
N GLY A 446 -32.57 28.60 -6.84
CA GLY A 446 -33.94 28.74 -6.34
C GLY A 446 -34.46 27.41 -5.80
N SER A 447 -35.00 27.45 -4.58
CA SER A 447 -35.65 26.36 -3.87
C SER A 447 -36.85 25.75 -4.62
N SER A 448 -37.15 24.49 -4.29
CA SER A 448 -38.30 23.65 -4.69
C SER A 448 -39.57 24.35 -5.21
N GLY A 449 -40.03 23.92 -6.41
CA GLY A 449 -41.36 24.19 -6.96
C GLY A 449 -41.71 23.22 -8.10
N ASN A 450 -42.75 22.40 -7.89
CA ASN A 450 -43.33 21.44 -8.85
C ASN A 450 -43.82 22.09 -10.16
N SER A 451 -43.69 21.37 -11.29
CA SER A 451 -44.83 21.03 -12.18
C SER A 451 -44.44 20.03 -13.28
N ALA A 452 -45.19 18.91 -13.29
CA ALA A 452 -45.63 17.96 -14.34
C ALA A 452 -44.84 17.83 -15.67
N SER A 453 -44.66 16.64 -16.27
CA SER A 453 -45.73 15.66 -16.53
C SER A 453 -45.17 14.29 -17.00
N THR A 454 -45.86 13.21 -16.56
CA THR A 454 -46.12 11.90 -17.24
C THR A 454 -44.93 11.02 -17.69
N THR A 455 -44.83 9.70 -17.48
CA THR A 455 -45.84 8.62 -17.36
C THR A 455 -45.33 7.41 -16.54
N SER A 456 -46.30 6.74 -15.94
CA SER A 456 -46.38 5.52 -15.12
C SER A 456 -45.63 4.28 -15.61
N PHE A 457 -45.12 3.46 -14.66
CA PHE A 457 -45.34 2.00 -14.59
C PHE A 457 -45.24 1.52 -13.13
N THR A 458 -46.33 0.95 -12.64
CA THR A 458 -46.52 0.30 -11.33
C THR A 458 -46.08 -1.17 -11.36
N VAL A 459 -45.35 -1.63 -10.34
CA VAL A 459 -45.55 -2.98 -9.76
C VAL A 459 -45.30 -2.91 -8.25
N SER A 460 -46.34 -3.26 -7.49
CA SER A 460 -46.37 -3.36 -6.03
C SER A 460 -45.72 -4.65 -5.51
N SER A 461 -45.12 -4.62 -4.33
CA SER A 461 -45.43 -5.57 -3.24
C SER A 461 -44.67 -5.22 -1.94
N THR A 462 -45.46 -4.68 -1.01
CA THR A 462 -45.46 -4.82 0.46
C THR A 462 -44.29 -5.51 1.18
N ALA A 463 -43.71 -4.74 2.11
CA ALA A 463 -42.89 -5.19 3.22
C ALA A 463 -43.65 -6.03 4.25
N SER A 464 -42.92 -6.82 5.04
CA SER A 464 -43.33 -7.26 6.38
C SER A 464 -42.11 -7.39 7.28
N THR A 465 -42.13 -6.59 8.34
CA THR A 465 -41.26 -6.53 9.51
C THR A 465 -41.35 -7.81 10.35
N SER A 466 -40.28 -8.14 11.09
CA SER A 466 -40.33 -8.54 12.51
C SER A 466 -38.95 -8.70 13.12
N SER A 467 -38.72 -7.99 14.23
CA SER A 467 -37.54 -8.03 15.08
C SER A 467 -37.63 -9.16 16.11
N SER A 468 -36.50 -9.76 16.51
CA SER A 468 -36.33 -10.23 17.90
C SER A 468 -34.84 -10.29 18.28
N VAL A 469 -34.58 -9.82 19.51
CA VAL A 469 -33.28 -9.70 20.17
C VAL A 469 -33.17 -10.83 21.18
N SER A 470 -32.02 -11.50 21.30
CA SER A 470 -31.70 -12.30 22.48
C SER A 470 -30.20 -12.27 22.78
N LEU A 471 -29.87 -12.20 24.07
CA LEU A 471 -28.54 -12.00 24.67
C LEU A 471 -27.85 -13.33 25.01
N SER A 472 -26.57 -13.39 24.64
CA SER A 472 -25.40 -14.02 25.28
C SER A 472 -25.53 -15.34 26.08
N ALA A 473 -24.78 -16.36 25.64
CA ALA A 473 -24.17 -17.38 26.49
C ALA A 473 -22.72 -17.65 26.02
N ALA A 474 -21.78 -17.80 26.95
CA ALA A 474 -20.35 -18.04 26.68
C ALA A 474 -20.09 -19.45 26.08
N PRO A 475 -19.12 -19.63 25.16
CA PRO A 475 -18.92 -20.92 24.52
C PRO A 475 -18.05 -21.86 25.36
N VAL A 476 -18.54 -23.09 25.54
CA VAL A 476 -17.81 -24.27 25.99
C VAL A 476 -16.98 -24.81 24.81
N ALA A 477 -15.75 -25.29 25.05
CA ALA A 477 -14.88 -25.83 24.00
C ALA A 477 -15.53 -27.02 23.27
N SER A 478 -15.79 -26.87 21.98
CA SER A 478 -16.38 -27.89 21.11
C SER A 478 -15.38 -29.02 20.81
N ALA A 479 -15.84 -30.27 20.81
CA ALA A 479 -15.05 -31.43 20.36
C ALA A 479 -14.69 -31.31 18.87
N LEU A 480 -13.49 -31.77 18.49
CA LEU A 480 -13.01 -31.78 17.11
C LEU A 480 -13.91 -32.70 16.27
N SER A 481 -14.49 -32.14 15.24
CA SER A 481 -15.36 -32.87 14.30
C SER A 481 -15.05 -32.45 12.87
N CYS A 482 -14.82 -33.43 11.99
CA CYS A 482 -14.65 -33.18 10.57
C CYS A 482 -15.98 -33.32 9.83
N PRO A 483 -16.28 -32.45 8.85
CA PRO A 483 -15.39 -31.44 8.26
C PRO A 483 -15.34 -30.08 9.00
N ALA A 484 -16.16 -29.87 10.03
CA ALA A 484 -16.33 -28.57 10.70
C ALA A 484 -15.05 -27.97 11.30
N SER A 485 -14.09 -28.81 11.68
CA SER A 485 -12.82 -28.42 12.29
C SER A 485 -11.68 -28.30 11.26
N ASN A 486 -11.94 -28.47 9.96
CA ASN A 486 -10.88 -28.42 8.95
C ASN A 486 -10.18 -27.04 8.96
N ASN A 487 -8.86 -27.05 8.89
CA ASN A 487 -7.97 -25.88 8.97
C ASN A 487 -8.02 -25.11 10.30
N GLN A 488 -8.66 -25.67 11.35
CA GLN A 488 -8.60 -25.10 12.70
C GLN A 488 -7.31 -25.53 13.38
N VAL A 489 -6.75 -24.64 14.22
CA VAL A 489 -5.62 -24.97 15.10
C VAL A 489 -6.15 -25.48 16.43
N TYR A 490 -5.88 -26.75 16.73
CA TYR A 490 -6.14 -27.35 18.04
C TYR A 490 -4.88 -27.26 18.91
N THR A 491 -5.03 -26.70 20.11
CA THR A 491 -3.95 -26.65 21.11
C THR A 491 -4.17 -27.75 22.14
N TYR A 492 -3.25 -28.72 22.20
CA TYR A 492 -3.25 -29.76 23.21
C TYR A 492 -2.86 -29.16 24.58
N ALA A 493 -3.80 -29.17 25.51
CA ALA A 493 -3.66 -28.52 26.81
C ALA A 493 -2.54 -29.08 27.69
N GLY A 494 -2.07 -30.31 27.45
CA GLY A 494 -1.06 -30.96 28.28
C GLY A 494 0.33 -30.34 28.19
N ASN A 495 0.73 -29.84 27.01
CA ASN A 495 2.05 -29.22 26.80
C ASN A 495 2.02 -28.02 25.83
N GLY A 496 0.82 -27.56 25.45
CA GLY A 496 0.66 -26.43 24.54
C GLY A 496 0.96 -26.75 23.07
N ALA A 497 1.20 -28.02 22.70
CA ALA A 497 1.41 -28.43 21.32
C ALA A 497 0.21 -28.06 20.44
N GLN A 498 0.46 -27.40 19.32
CA GLN A 498 -0.54 -26.93 18.38
C GLN A 498 -0.52 -27.79 17.12
N PHE A 499 -1.71 -28.19 16.68
CA PHE A 499 -1.94 -29.00 15.49
C PHE A 499 -2.97 -28.33 14.58
N VAL A 500 -2.71 -28.27 13.28
CA VAL A 500 -3.73 -27.90 12.29
C VAL A 500 -4.50 -29.16 11.93
N ILE A 501 -5.83 -29.11 12.01
CA ILE A 501 -6.71 -30.23 11.64
C ILE A 501 -6.88 -30.27 10.12
N GLU A 502 -6.57 -31.41 9.52
CA GLU A 502 -6.61 -31.64 8.07
C GLU A 502 -7.60 -32.77 7.79
N CYS A 503 -8.88 -32.42 7.74
CA CYS A 503 -9.98 -33.36 7.54
C CYS A 503 -9.89 -34.02 6.16
N GLY A 504 -9.93 -35.36 6.12
CA GLY A 504 -9.87 -36.12 4.87
C GLY A 504 -8.49 -36.18 4.24
N ILE A 505 -7.43 -35.81 4.96
CA ILE A 505 -6.04 -35.85 4.48
C ILE A 505 -5.26 -36.91 5.25
N ASP A 506 -4.62 -37.81 4.51
CA ASP A 506 -3.60 -38.73 5.00
C ASP A 506 -2.26 -38.34 4.37
N HIS A 507 -1.26 -38.01 5.19
CA HIS A 507 0.08 -37.74 4.70
C HIS A 507 0.83 -39.06 4.49
N ALA A 508 1.02 -39.50 3.24
CA ALA A 508 1.50 -40.84 2.95
C ALA A 508 2.93 -41.11 3.47
N GLY A 509 3.09 -42.19 4.25
CA GLY A 509 4.38 -42.64 4.78
C GLY A 509 4.79 -41.92 6.07
N GLY A 510 6.00 -42.20 6.55
CA GLY A 510 6.51 -41.56 7.77
C GLY A 510 5.96 -42.12 9.08
N ASP A 511 5.17 -43.21 9.05
CA ASP A 511 4.63 -43.85 10.25
C ASP A 511 5.74 -44.31 11.19
N MET A 512 5.73 -43.79 12.41
CA MET A 512 6.69 -44.13 13.45
C MET A 512 6.09 -45.04 14.53
N ALA A 513 4.77 -44.97 14.73
CA ALA A 513 4.02 -45.82 15.64
C ALA A 513 2.53 -45.81 15.26
N SER A 514 1.79 -46.80 15.73
CA SER A 514 0.33 -46.78 15.68
C SER A 514 -0.26 -47.14 17.04
N THR A 515 -1.41 -46.56 17.37
CA THR A 515 -2.13 -46.80 18.62
C THR A 515 -3.64 -46.75 18.37
N SER A 516 -4.42 -47.40 19.21
CA SER A 516 -5.88 -47.35 19.09
C SER A 516 -6.46 -46.28 20.01
N VAL A 517 -7.22 -45.36 19.44
CA VAL A 517 -7.84 -44.22 20.13
C VAL A 517 -9.29 -44.06 19.68
N LYS A 518 -10.08 -43.37 20.50
CA LYS A 518 -11.53 -43.22 20.27
C LYS A 518 -11.88 -42.11 19.29
N ASN A 519 -11.01 -41.10 19.15
CA ASN A 519 -11.25 -39.88 18.39
C ASN A 519 -9.94 -39.15 18.06
N LEU A 520 -10.05 -38.07 17.28
CA LEU A 520 -8.90 -37.31 16.79
C LEU A 520 -8.14 -36.63 17.92
N GLU A 521 -8.82 -36.17 18.98
CA GLU A 521 -8.18 -35.57 20.16
C GLU A 521 -7.26 -36.58 20.87
N GLY A 522 -7.70 -37.84 20.99
CA GLY A 522 -6.86 -38.91 21.52
C GLY A 522 -5.64 -39.19 20.64
N CYS A 523 -5.81 -39.09 19.32
CA CYS A 523 -4.72 -39.27 18.36
C CYS A 523 -3.69 -38.14 18.46
N ILE A 524 -4.15 -36.89 18.56
CA ILE A 524 -3.32 -35.70 18.77
C ILE A 524 -2.59 -35.78 20.12
N ALA A 525 -3.27 -36.21 21.19
CA ALA A 525 -2.66 -36.37 22.51
C ALA A 525 -1.50 -37.38 22.49
N ALA A 526 -1.66 -38.49 21.76
CA ALA A 526 -0.61 -39.49 21.58
C ALA A 526 0.58 -38.92 20.81
N CYS A 527 0.34 -38.12 19.76
CA CYS A 527 1.42 -37.46 19.02
C CYS A 527 2.13 -36.39 19.83
N ALA A 528 1.39 -35.53 20.53
CA ALA A 528 1.92 -34.44 21.34
C ALA A 528 2.86 -34.93 22.46
N THR A 529 2.72 -36.18 22.90
CA THR A 529 3.54 -36.82 23.93
C THR A 529 4.61 -37.76 23.37
N THR A 530 4.64 -37.97 22.04
CA THR A 530 5.61 -38.83 21.37
C THR A 530 6.70 -37.97 20.71
N ALA A 531 7.94 -38.09 21.20
CA ALA A 531 9.06 -37.32 20.68
C ALA A 531 9.28 -37.54 19.18
N GLY A 532 9.28 -36.46 18.40
CA GLY A 532 9.47 -36.50 16.95
C GLY A 532 8.21 -36.78 16.15
N CYS A 533 7.03 -36.91 16.77
CA CYS A 533 5.77 -36.98 16.04
C CYS A 533 5.38 -35.57 15.55
N VAL A 534 5.12 -35.47 14.25
CA VAL A 534 4.82 -34.20 13.55
C VAL A 534 3.50 -34.24 12.79
N ASP A 535 2.87 -35.40 12.68
CA ASP A 535 1.57 -35.58 12.01
C ASP A 535 0.84 -36.81 12.55
N VAL A 536 -0.48 -36.80 12.46
CA VAL A 536 -1.32 -37.97 12.73
C VAL A 536 -2.35 -38.21 11.66
N SER A 537 -2.70 -39.48 11.47
CA SER A 537 -3.84 -39.86 10.65
C SER A 537 -4.66 -40.92 11.36
N LEU A 538 -5.92 -40.58 11.67
CA LEU A 538 -6.86 -41.47 12.32
C LEU A 538 -7.80 -42.07 11.29
N SER A 539 -7.77 -43.39 11.14
CA SER A 539 -8.71 -44.16 10.32
C SER A 539 -9.51 -45.10 11.22
N GLY A 540 -10.81 -44.85 11.37
CA GLY A 540 -11.65 -45.54 12.35
C GLY A 540 -11.13 -45.28 13.78
N SER A 541 -10.66 -46.33 14.46
CA SER A 541 -10.02 -46.23 15.78
C SER A 541 -8.49 -46.37 15.73
N ALA A 542 -7.90 -46.57 14.56
CA ALA A 542 -6.45 -46.71 14.39
C ALA A 542 -5.81 -45.35 14.12
N CYS A 543 -4.99 -44.88 15.06
CA CYS A 543 -4.22 -43.65 14.97
C CYS A 543 -2.79 -43.97 14.57
N TYR A 544 -2.37 -43.45 13.42
CA TYR A 544 -1.01 -43.56 12.92
C TYR A 544 -0.25 -42.27 13.25
N LEU A 545 0.82 -42.39 14.02
CA LEU A 545 1.72 -41.29 14.39
C LEU A 545 2.85 -41.23 13.36
N LYS A 546 3.14 -40.04 12.85
CA LYS A 546 4.11 -39.86 11.78
C LYS A 546 5.24 -38.93 12.19
N LYS A 547 6.47 -39.30 11.84
CA LYS A 547 7.70 -38.52 12.10
C LYS A 547 8.08 -37.56 10.97
N SER A 548 7.37 -37.62 9.85
CA SER A 548 7.61 -36.80 8.67
C SER A 548 6.33 -36.58 7.90
N LEU A 549 6.19 -35.40 7.30
CA LEU A 549 5.07 -35.05 6.44
C LEU A 549 5.31 -35.54 5.02
N GLY A 550 4.68 -36.66 4.68
CA GLY A 550 4.65 -37.18 3.32
C GLY A 550 3.69 -36.43 2.41
N ALA A 551 3.51 -36.92 1.18
CA ALA A 551 2.55 -36.34 0.25
C ALA A 551 1.12 -36.40 0.81
N ALA A 552 0.38 -35.29 0.74
CA ALA A 552 -1.01 -35.25 1.15
C ALA A 552 -1.87 -36.06 0.18
N VAL A 553 -2.53 -37.10 0.68
CA VAL A 553 -3.46 -37.95 -0.06
C VAL A 553 -4.87 -37.70 0.45
N ASN A 554 -5.80 -37.40 -0.46
CA ASN A 554 -7.20 -37.22 -0.10
C ASN A 554 -7.85 -38.58 0.18
N ASN A 555 -8.26 -38.79 1.42
CA ASN A 555 -8.95 -39.97 1.89
C ASN A 555 -10.05 -39.56 2.87
N GLY A 556 -11.30 -39.50 2.37
CA GLY A 556 -12.45 -39.03 3.14
C GLY A 556 -12.78 -39.85 4.41
N GLY A 557 -12.16 -41.02 4.59
CA GLY A 557 -12.28 -41.83 5.82
C GLY A 557 -11.21 -41.57 6.88
N VAL A 558 -10.30 -40.61 6.64
CA VAL A 558 -9.19 -40.29 7.54
C VAL A 558 -9.34 -38.91 8.15
N LEU A 559 -9.06 -38.81 9.44
CA LEU A 559 -8.96 -37.55 10.17
C LEU A 559 -7.48 -37.25 10.40
N GLY A 560 -6.93 -36.26 9.68
CA GLY A 560 -5.55 -35.83 9.78
C GLY A 560 -5.36 -34.67 10.76
N ALA A 561 -4.19 -34.59 11.40
CA ALA A 561 -3.78 -33.39 12.13
C ALA A 561 -2.25 -33.25 12.17
N ARG A 562 -1.76 -32.09 11.77
CA ARG A 562 -0.34 -31.80 11.58
C ARG A 562 0.19 -30.84 12.63
N PHE A 563 1.31 -31.17 13.26
CA PHE A 563 1.96 -30.33 14.26
C PHE A 563 2.49 -29.04 13.63
N VAL A 564 2.25 -27.91 14.29
CA VAL A 564 2.67 -26.58 13.82
C VAL A 564 3.46 -25.77 14.85
N GLY A 565 3.66 -26.28 16.06
CA GLY A 565 4.48 -25.64 17.09
C GLY A 565 3.94 -25.83 18.50
N THR A 566 4.47 -25.08 19.46
CA THR A 566 3.94 -25.02 20.83
C THR A 566 3.55 -23.58 21.15
N ALA A 567 2.38 -23.38 21.76
CA ALA A 567 1.95 -22.06 22.20
C ALA A 567 2.88 -21.56 23.31
N ALA A 568 3.36 -20.32 23.19
CA ALA A 568 4.15 -19.67 24.24
C ALA A 568 3.29 -19.54 25.51
N THR A 569 3.70 -20.18 26.60
CA THR A 569 3.03 -20.03 27.89
C THR A 569 3.43 -18.69 28.50
N SER A 570 2.47 -17.77 28.59
CA SER A 570 2.57 -16.61 29.48
C SER A 570 2.51 -17.10 30.92
N SER A 571 3.66 -17.24 31.58
CA SER A 571 3.70 -17.50 33.02
C SER A 571 3.36 -16.20 33.76
N THR A 572 2.16 -16.12 34.32
CA THR A 572 1.82 -15.19 35.40
C THR A 572 2.67 -15.54 36.62
N SER A 573 3.71 -14.75 36.89
CA SER A 573 4.40 -14.82 38.19
C SER A 573 3.52 -14.15 39.24
N LEU A 574 2.76 -14.95 39.97
CA LEU A 574 2.28 -14.57 41.30
C LEU A 574 3.52 -14.39 42.19
N GLY A 575 3.70 -13.17 42.69
CA GLY A 575 4.75 -12.86 43.65
C GLY A 575 4.53 -13.67 44.93
N PHE A 576 5.48 -14.54 45.24
CA PHE A 576 5.78 -14.92 46.60
C PHE A 576 7.23 -14.60 46.90
N GLU A 577 7.35 -13.77 47.93
CA GLU A 577 8.52 -13.21 48.55
C GLU A 577 9.42 -14.32 49.10
N HIS A 578 10.69 -14.38 48.68
CA HIS A 578 11.75 -14.99 49.48
C HIS A 578 13.05 -14.22 49.29
N GLN A 579 13.45 -13.57 50.39
CA GLN A 579 14.72 -12.86 50.56
C GLN A 579 15.92 -13.79 50.32
N CYS A 580 16.96 -13.28 49.67
CA CYS A 580 18.33 -13.68 49.96
C CYS A 580 19.27 -12.48 49.79
N GLY A 581 19.77 -12.01 50.93
CA GLY A 581 20.76 -10.95 51.05
C GLY A 581 22.17 -11.42 50.71
N PHE A 582 22.95 -10.48 50.21
CA PHE A 582 24.41 -10.57 50.09
C PHE A 582 25.04 -10.70 51.49
N GLN A 583 25.87 -11.72 51.69
CA GLN A 583 26.86 -11.76 52.76
C GLN A 583 28.24 -12.03 52.16
N GLN A 584 29.15 -11.08 52.38
CA GLN A 584 30.58 -11.23 52.19
C GLN A 584 31.14 -12.19 53.24
N GLN A 585 31.89 -13.21 52.83
CA GLN A 585 32.95 -13.77 53.68
C GLN A 585 34.21 -14.07 52.87
N ARG A 586 35.35 -13.79 53.52
CA ARG A 586 36.71 -13.78 52.98
C ARG A 586 37.46 -15.10 53.25
N ARG A 587 38.47 -15.35 52.39
CA ARG A 587 39.76 -16.08 52.56
C ARG A 587 39.81 -17.60 52.27
N PRO A 588 41.00 -18.19 51.95
CA PRO A 588 42.24 -17.63 51.39
C PRO A 588 42.93 -18.47 50.25
N LYS A 589 44.00 -17.84 49.72
CA LYS A 589 45.03 -18.25 48.74
C LYS A 589 45.59 -19.69 48.86
N HIS A 590 46.01 -20.29 47.74
CA HIS A 590 47.35 -20.87 47.54
C HIS A 590 47.68 -21.13 46.04
N GLN A 591 48.98 -21.16 45.75
CA GLN A 591 49.68 -21.00 44.47
C GLN A 591 50.18 -22.35 43.91
N LEU A 592 50.44 -22.37 42.59
CA LEU A 592 51.40 -23.21 41.83
C LEU A 592 51.12 -24.73 41.67
N TYR A 593 51.07 -25.23 40.43
CA TYR A 593 52.15 -26.07 39.85
C TYR A 593 52.01 -26.28 38.32
N LEU A 594 53.18 -26.58 37.75
CA LEU A 594 53.68 -26.60 36.37
C LEU A 594 53.42 -27.88 35.54
N PHE A 595 53.51 -27.71 34.20
CA PHE A 595 54.03 -28.61 33.13
C PHE A 595 53.17 -29.72 32.42
N TYR A 596 52.90 -29.43 31.13
CA TYR A 596 53.13 -30.22 29.89
C TYR A 596 52.76 -31.72 29.79
N SER A 597 51.93 -32.07 28.78
CA SER A 597 52.34 -33.01 27.73
C SER A 597 51.52 -32.86 26.44
N ARG A 598 52.18 -33.20 25.34
CA ARG A 598 51.85 -32.99 23.92
C ARG A 598 51.35 -34.31 23.33
N ILE A 599 50.30 -34.32 22.49
CA ILE A 599 50.10 -35.26 21.37
C ILE A 599 49.14 -34.62 20.34
N ASN A 600 49.49 -34.80 19.07
CA ASN A 600 49.00 -34.17 17.86
C ASN A 600 47.60 -34.61 17.39
N GLY A 601 46.92 -33.73 16.64
CA GLY A 601 46.17 -34.15 15.44
C GLY A 601 44.72 -33.68 15.30
N ASN A 602 44.54 -32.52 14.65
CA ASN A 602 43.38 -32.05 13.87
C ASN A 602 41.95 -32.15 14.43
N HIS A 603 41.42 -31.02 14.93
CA HIS A 603 40.08 -30.52 14.61
C HIS A 603 40.02 -29.00 14.81
N SER A 604 40.45 -28.25 13.80
CA SER A 604 40.16 -26.82 13.68
C SER A 604 38.80 -26.68 13.02
N HIS A 605 37.81 -26.07 13.69
CA HIS A 605 36.72 -25.25 13.10
C HIS A 605 35.60 -25.03 14.14
N PHE A 606 35.89 -24.43 15.30
CA PHE A 606 34.83 -23.86 16.17
C PHE A 606 35.28 -22.67 17.05
N CYS A 607 36.46 -22.08 16.80
CA CYS A 607 36.98 -20.96 17.61
C CYS A 607 37.07 -19.61 16.85
N LEU A 608 36.64 -19.55 15.58
CA LEU A 608 36.68 -18.33 14.76
C LEU A 608 35.39 -17.49 14.83
N SER A 609 34.27 -18.00 15.37
CA SER A 609 33.03 -17.22 15.49
C SER A 609 32.98 -16.33 16.74
N PHE A 610 33.65 -16.70 17.83
CA PHE A 610 33.57 -15.98 19.10
C PHE A 610 34.41 -14.68 19.09
N LEU A 611 35.60 -14.70 18.49
CA LEU A 611 36.41 -13.48 18.34
C LEU A 611 35.73 -12.44 17.42
N ASN A 612 35.04 -12.89 16.37
CA ASN A 612 34.28 -11.99 15.50
C ASN A 612 33.07 -11.38 16.22
N PHE A 613 32.42 -12.13 17.11
CA PHE A 613 31.33 -11.61 17.94
C PHE A 613 31.82 -10.57 18.96
N ILE A 614 32.96 -10.81 19.62
CA ILE A 614 33.55 -9.82 20.54
C ILE A 614 34.00 -8.55 19.80
N ASN A 615 34.56 -8.68 18.59
CA ASN A 615 34.91 -7.55 17.75
C ASN A 615 33.66 -6.78 17.28
N PHE A 616 32.55 -7.47 16.98
CA PHE A 616 31.28 -6.87 16.65
C PHE A 616 30.67 -6.10 17.85
N LEU A 617 30.71 -6.67 19.05
CA LEU A 617 30.27 -5.96 20.27
C LEU A 617 31.12 -4.72 20.55
N ASN A 618 32.43 -4.78 20.31
CA ASN A 618 33.32 -3.63 20.43
C ASN A 618 33.03 -2.57 19.34
N PHE A 619 32.67 -2.98 18.13
CA PHE A 619 32.26 -2.08 17.05
C PHE A 619 30.93 -1.37 17.38
N LEU A 620 29.96 -2.08 17.95
CA LEU A 620 28.70 -1.46 18.42
C LEU A 620 28.97 -0.44 19.55
N ASN A 621 29.90 -0.73 20.46
CA ASN A 621 30.33 0.24 21.47
C ASN A 621 31.04 1.46 20.86
N PHE A 622 31.82 1.27 19.79
CA PHE A 622 32.44 2.38 19.06
C PHE A 622 31.42 3.26 18.34
N LEU A 623 30.38 2.68 17.73
CA LEU A 623 29.27 3.44 17.12
C LEU A 623 28.49 4.25 18.17
N ASN A 624 28.24 3.67 19.35
CA ASN A 624 27.64 4.39 20.47
C ASN A 624 28.53 5.54 20.96
N PHE A 625 29.85 5.37 20.95
CA PHE A 625 30.80 6.44 21.27
C PHE A 625 30.79 7.57 20.23
N LEU A 626 30.71 7.25 18.93
CA LEU A 626 30.56 8.27 17.87
C LEU A 626 29.24 9.05 17.98
N ASN A 627 28.13 8.37 18.30
CA ASN A 627 26.85 9.03 18.58
C ASN A 627 26.92 9.93 19.81
N PHE A 628 27.65 9.51 20.85
CA PHE A 628 27.90 10.33 22.04
C PHE A 628 28.75 11.58 21.72
N LEU A 629 29.77 11.47 20.86
CA LEU A 629 30.55 12.63 20.41
C LEU A 629 29.71 13.61 19.57
N ASN A 630 28.84 13.12 18.69
CA ASN A 630 27.89 13.95 17.95
C ASN A 630 26.89 14.65 18.89
N PHE A 631 26.45 13.97 19.95
CA PHE A 631 25.60 14.56 20.98
C PHE A 631 26.34 15.66 21.77
N LEU A 632 27.62 15.48 22.10
CA LEU A 632 28.43 16.52 22.73
C LEU A 632 28.64 17.75 21.81
N ASN A 633 28.83 17.53 20.50
CA ASN A 633 28.88 18.62 19.52
C ASN A 633 27.54 19.36 19.42
N PHE A 634 26.41 18.64 19.49
CA PHE A 634 25.08 19.22 19.54
C PHE A 634 24.84 20.03 20.83
N LEU A 635 25.29 19.54 21.99
CA LEU A 635 25.23 20.30 23.24
C LEU A 635 26.09 21.57 23.18
N ASN A 636 27.27 21.53 22.57
CA ASN A 636 28.10 22.71 22.34
C ASN A 636 27.42 23.71 21.39
N PHE A 637 26.73 23.22 20.36
CA PHE A 637 25.92 24.06 19.46
C PHE A 637 24.73 24.71 20.17
N LEU A 638 24.03 23.97 21.04
CA LEU A 638 22.97 24.55 21.88
C LEU A 638 23.50 25.59 22.86
N ASN A 639 24.70 25.36 23.43
CA ASN A 639 25.35 26.33 24.31
C ASN A 639 25.80 27.59 23.54
N PHE A 640 26.21 27.44 22.28
CA PHE A 640 26.47 28.55 21.37
C PHE A 640 25.19 29.36 21.07
N LEU A 641 24.09 28.69 20.74
CA LEU A 641 22.79 29.35 20.50
C LEU A 641 22.26 30.07 21.73
N ASN A 642 22.45 29.52 22.92
CA ASN A 642 22.03 30.14 24.18
C ASN A 642 22.84 31.41 24.53
N ASN A 643 24.09 31.51 24.04
CA ASN A 643 24.89 32.73 24.12
C ASN A 643 24.49 33.77 23.04
N CYS A 644 23.98 33.34 21.89
CA CYS A 644 23.48 34.25 20.84
C CYS A 644 22.11 34.87 21.15
N ILE A 645 21.28 34.25 22.01
CA ILE A 645 19.94 34.76 22.37
C ILE A 645 20.01 35.81 23.52
N ASN A 646 21.15 35.95 24.21
CA ASN A 646 21.35 36.91 25.31
C ASN A 646 22.01 38.24 24.91
N LEU A 647 22.11 38.54 23.61
CA LEU A 647 22.62 39.81 23.09
C LEU A 647 21.52 40.56 22.33
N ASP A 648 20.53 41.06 23.07
CA ASP A 648 19.67 42.19 22.66
C ASP A 648 18.95 42.74 23.90
N TRP A 649 19.74 43.34 24.81
CA TRP A 649 19.34 44.41 25.74
C TRP A 649 20.60 45.15 26.15
N TYR A 650 21.06 46.09 25.33
CA TYR A 650 21.65 47.37 25.72
C TYR A 650 21.74 48.33 24.52
#